data_AF-A0A4V4LCN6-F1
#
_entry.id   AF-A0A4V4LCN6-F1
#
_cell.length_a   1.000
_cell.length_b   1.000
_cell.length_c   1.000
_cell.angle_alpha   90.00
_cell.angle_beta   90.00
_cell.angle_gamma   90.00
#
_symmetry.space_group_name_H-M   'P 1'
#
loop_
_entity.id
_entity.type
_entity.pdbx_description
1 polymer ?
#
loop_
_entity_poly.entity_id
_entity_poly.type
_entity_poly.pdbx_seq_one_letter_code
_entity_poly.pdbx_strand_id
1 'polypeptide(L)'
;MVSKPQFTIRSAQVKIAIDKAITFAVASMPVVKGGVWTNIEDEILKAAVSKYGLQQWARVSSLLARKTPKQCKARWSEWLDPGIRKIEWTKDEDEKLLHLAKLMPTQWRTIAPIVGRTATQCLERYQKLLDDAESRESDDFGLGGPAGGEAAAPSAEDVRKLRPGEMDPDPESKPARPDTIDMDEDEKEMLSEARARLANTQGKKAKRKARERQLEESRRLAVLQKRRELKNAGINIKVVTKKKGQMDYNADIPFEKAPAPGFYDTGEEITTNERERDAFDPRKQQLQRKRQGDQDDNPEDRKRQKNDKGGNQAAFAAAAKAGREQKLREAERSSRRRGLVLPSPQVSEGELDDIVKMGMVGERANLHAGQSDNEATRALIGNYSDMVGSTPLRTPRAPQEEDRIANEIRNARARTETQSALLGGDNNELYEGDATTGFGGVAPSKQATATPNPMATPFRQNGVAATPRGPGATPLRTPRDTYGLNTGDGMQMIAQTPRDLRLQQNAFRNDIKSKLSALPKPKEMDFELELPEEQQEVGPDVEMSEEDAARRDARNKAAQDALARAEFKRQSQVVQRGLPRPSVVDLDAMLKNAAEDSDSIKSSINQEMAQLIANDALKFGKAKVRGTHKPTQAFSDDEVQRARRGVALEMGKDERGRALLVDGFGAAWEKAHERGMLPGLAGYAEDEIDEHQLMIEAFDVSPLKRCGLNKADLSQNIQTRIISSAEKGNTLEQKLAKLHGGYVIRSKTLRQKISEAADFLAKTSIDVDVKRIAAAAEEAGLNDRLEKIRDEVNVVARREREAQGIFRERKEELNSLVAA
;
A
#
# COMPACT_ATOMS: atom_id res chain seq x y z
N MET A 1 -27.84 -9.40 -42.53
CA MET A 1 -26.56 -9.76 -43.17
C MET A 1 -25.74 -8.50 -43.39
N VAL A 2 -24.83 -8.13 -42.50
CA VAL A 2 -23.64 -7.33 -42.85
C VAL A 2 -22.49 -7.80 -41.94
N SER A 3 -21.38 -8.06 -42.61
CA SER A 3 -20.12 -8.64 -42.15
C SER A 3 -19.32 -7.73 -41.20
N LYS A 4 -18.92 -8.26 -40.04
CA LYS A 4 -17.55 -8.27 -39.45
C LYS A 4 -17.62 -8.68 -37.97
N PRO A 5 -16.89 -9.73 -37.56
CA PRO A 5 -15.64 -9.50 -36.83
C PRO A 5 -14.58 -10.56 -37.18
N GLN A 6 -14.06 -10.55 -38.41
CA GLN A 6 -12.92 -11.42 -38.79
C GLN A 6 -11.55 -10.72 -38.69
N PHE A 7 -11.50 -9.39 -38.61
CA PHE A 7 -10.23 -8.64 -38.65
C PHE A 7 -9.43 -8.71 -37.35
N THR A 8 -10.08 -8.67 -36.18
CA THR A 8 -9.38 -8.67 -34.88
C THR A 8 -8.80 -10.05 -34.55
N ILE A 9 -9.53 -11.13 -34.88
CA ILE A 9 -9.08 -12.51 -34.70
C ILE A 9 -7.92 -12.83 -35.66
N ARG A 10 -8.00 -12.38 -36.92
CA ARG A 10 -6.88 -12.51 -37.86
C ARG A 10 -5.65 -11.72 -37.41
N SER A 11 -5.79 -10.50 -36.87
CA SER A 11 -4.63 -9.76 -36.36
C SER A 11 -3.95 -10.46 -35.17
N ALA A 12 -4.72 -11.08 -34.27
CA ALA A 12 -4.19 -11.82 -33.13
C ALA A 12 -3.57 -13.16 -33.57
N GLN A 13 -4.14 -13.84 -34.56
CA GLN A 13 -3.58 -15.05 -35.14
C GLN A 13 -2.33 -14.77 -35.97
N VAL A 14 -2.29 -13.65 -36.70
CA VAL A 14 -1.11 -13.17 -37.43
C VAL A 14 -0.02 -12.77 -36.44
N LYS A 15 -0.35 -12.11 -35.33
CA LYS A 15 0.65 -11.81 -34.28
C LYS A 15 1.17 -13.07 -33.59
N ILE A 16 0.32 -14.06 -33.31
CA ILE A 16 0.75 -15.37 -32.78
C ILE A 16 1.57 -16.16 -33.82
N ALA A 17 1.24 -16.05 -35.10
CA ALA A 17 1.98 -16.71 -36.18
C ALA A 17 3.33 -16.02 -36.43
N ILE A 18 3.39 -14.69 -36.33
CA ILE A 18 4.63 -13.89 -36.39
C ILE A 18 5.47 -14.15 -35.15
N ASP A 19 4.90 -14.16 -33.94
CA ASP A 19 5.63 -14.50 -32.71
C ASP A 19 6.13 -15.95 -32.75
N LYS A 20 5.33 -16.91 -33.26
CA LYS A 20 5.79 -18.29 -33.48
C LYS A 20 6.85 -18.37 -34.57
N ALA A 21 6.73 -17.61 -35.66
CA ALA A 21 7.70 -17.58 -36.74
C ALA A 21 9.01 -16.92 -36.29
N ILE A 22 8.95 -15.89 -35.45
CA ILE A 22 10.12 -15.26 -34.81
C ILE A 22 10.73 -16.21 -33.80
N THR A 23 9.95 -16.89 -32.95
CA THR A 23 10.46 -17.91 -32.02
C THR A 23 11.11 -19.08 -32.76
N PHE A 24 10.54 -19.48 -33.90
CA PHE A 24 11.07 -20.55 -34.75
C PHE A 24 12.29 -20.11 -35.57
N ALA A 25 12.33 -18.85 -36.02
CA ALA A 25 13.44 -18.26 -36.76
C ALA A 25 14.64 -17.94 -35.84
N VAL A 26 14.42 -17.51 -34.59
CA VAL A 26 15.48 -17.37 -33.58
C VAL A 26 16.04 -18.74 -33.19
N ALA A 27 15.21 -19.79 -33.17
CA ALA A 27 15.67 -21.17 -32.99
C ALA A 27 16.42 -21.76 -34.20
N SER A 28 16.37 -21.11 -35.38
CA SER A 28 16.98 -21.56 -36.63
C SER A 28 18.01 -20.59 -37.21
N MET A 29 18.58 -19.68 -36.43
CA MET A 29 19.85 -19.06 -36.82
C MET A 29 20.96 -20.11 -36.64
N PRO A 30 21.89 -20.28 -37.61
CA PRO A 30 23.07 -21.11 -37.43
C PRO A 30 24.02 -20.40 -36.46
N VAL A 31 23.63 -20.34 -35.19
CA VAL A 31 24.54 -20.00 -34.09
C VAL A 31 25.62 -21.07 -34.15
N VAL A 32 26.88 -20.67 -34.31
CA VAL A 32 28.03 -21.56 -34.22
C VAL A 32 27.93 -22.26 -32.86
N LYS A 33 27.52 -23.53 -32.86
CA LYS A 33 27.21 -24.29 -31.64
C LYS A 33 28.48 -24.93 -31.13
N GLY A 34 29.23 -24.21 -30.32
CA GLY A 34 30.49 -24.70 -29.77
C GLY A 34 31.25 -23.58 -29.07
N GLY A 35 32.21 -23.97 -28.24
CA GLY A 35 33.06 -23.04 -27.50
C GLY A 35 33.34 -23.53 -26.09
N VAL A 36 34.28 -22.84 -25.45
CA VAL A 36 34.70 -23.10 -24.07
C VAL A 36 33.52 -22.95 -23.12
N TRP A 37 33.48 -23.78 -22.09
CA TRP A 37 32.47 -23.74 -21.02
C TRP A 37 32.79 -22.62 -20.03
N THR A 38 31.79 -21.81 -19.68
CA THR A 38 31.90 -20.82 -18.60
C THR A 38 31.36 -21.37 -17.29
N ASN A 39 31.79 -20.79 -16.16
CA ASN A 39 31.34 -21.23 -14.84
C ASN A 39 29.82 -21.05 -14.67
N ILE A 40 29.24 -19.98 -15.22
CA ILE A 40 27.78 -19.79 -15.28
C ILE A 40 27.05 -20.91 -16.03
N GLU A 41 27.55 -21.32 -17.21
CA GLU A 41 26.94 -22.42 -17.96
C GLU A 41 26.97 -23.73 -17.15
N ASP A 42 28.08 -24.01 -16.46
CA ASP A 42 28.23 -25.18 -15.61
C ASP A 42 27.27 -25.14 -14.40
N GLU A 43 27.10 -23.99 -13.74
CA GLU A 43 26.15 -23.84 -12.62
C GLU A 43 24.69 -23.97 -13.07
N ILE A 44 24.33 -23.39 -14.22
CA ILE A 44 23.00 -23.60 -14.81
C ILE A 44 22.79 -25.07 -15.16
N LEU A 45 23.81 -25.75 -15.69
CA LEU A 45 23.76 -27.17 -16.03
C LEU A 45 23.54 -28.03 -14.78
N LYS A 46 24.25 -27.78 -13.67
CA LYS A 46 24.02 -28.45 -12.38
C LYS A 46 22.60 -28.27 -11.86
N ALA A 47 22.10 -27.03 -11.86
CA ALA A 47 20.75 -26.74 -11.40
C ALA A 47 19.67 -27.36 -12.31
N ALA A 48 19.91 -27.39 -13.62
CA ALA A 48 19.01 -28.00 -14.59
C ALA A 48 18.98 -29.53 -14.44
N VAL A 49 20.12 -30.19 -14.23
CA VAL A 49 20.19 -31.63 -13.98
C VAL A 49 19.51 -31.99 -12.65
N SER A 50 19.67 -31.17 -11.61
CA SER A 50 18.94 -31.34 -10.34
C SER A 50 17.41 -31.31 -10.52
N LYS A 51 16.90 -30.42 -11.40
CA LYS A 51 15.44 -30.30 -11.65
C LYS A 51 14.88 -31.33 -12.63
N TYR A 52 15.59 -31.61 -13.73
CA TYR A 52 15.07 -32.41 -14.86
C TYR A 52 15.64 -33.83 -14.93
N GLY A 53 16.70 -34.13 -14.17
CA GLY A 53 17.38 -35.42 -14.15
C GLY A 53 18.27 -35.67 -15.38
N LEU A 54 18.95 -36.82 -15.36
CA LEU A 54 19.98 -37.23 -16.33
C LEU A 54 19.44 -37.76 -17.68
N GLN A 55 18.13 -37.78 -17.88
CA GLN A 55 17.51 -38.34 -19.09
C GLN A 55 16.99 -37.25 -20.05
N GLN A 56 16.77 -36.02 -19.56
CA GLN A 56 16.10 -34.95 -20.31
C GLN A 56 17.07 -33.91 -20.88
N TRP A 57 18.15 -34.35 -21.54
CA TRP A 57 19.21 -33.45 -22.05
C TRP A 57 18.73 -32.37 -23.03
N ALA A 58 17.71 -32.66 -23.84
CA ALA A 58 17.10 -31.66 -24.73
C ALA A 58 16.42 -30.51 -23.96
N ARG A 59 15.86 -30.79 -22.79
CA ARG A 59 15.26 -29.78 -21.93
C ARG A 59 16.33 -28.99 -21.19
N VAL A 60 17.39 -29.66 -20.75
CA VAL A 60 18.57 -29.04 -20.13
C VAL A 60 19.26 -28.08 -21.09
N SER A 61 19.56 -28.52 -22.32
CA SER A 61 20.20 -27.66 -23.33
C SER A 61 19.34 -26.48 -23.74
N SER A 62 18.00 -26.57 -23.62
CA SER A 62 17.12 -25.44 -23.92
C SER A 62 17.23 -24.27 -22.92
N LEU A 63 17.95 -24.45 -21.80
CA LEU A 63 18.31 -23.38 -20.87
C LEU A 63 19.68 -22.75 -21.20
N LEU A 64 20.48 -23.39 -22.06
CA LEU A 64 21.82 -22.97 -22.44
C LEU A 64 21.83 -22.61 -23.93
N ALA A 65 21.80 -21.32 -24.25
CA ALA A 65 21.56 -20.85 -25.62
C ALA A 65 22.56 -21.39 -26.67
N ARG A 66 23.84 -21.53 -26.30
CA ARG A 66 24.94 -21.90 -27.21
C ARG A 66 25.39 -23.35 -27.11
N LYS A 67 24.76 -24.18 -26.26
CA LYS A 67 25.16 -25.57 -26.00
C LYS A 67 24.11 -26.57 -26.47
N THR A 68 24.56 -27.65 -27.10
CA THR A 68 23.68 -28.73 -27.59
C THR A 68 23.40 -29.78 -26.51
N PRO A 69 22.35 -30.61 -26.66
CA PRO A 69 22.07 -31.71 -25.73
C PRO A 69 23.24 -32.70 -25.60
N LYS A 70 23.96 -32.94 -26.70
CA LYS A 70 25.14 -33.83 -26.72
C LYS A 70 26.29 -33.23 -25.91
N GLN A 71 26.60 -31.94 -26.14
CA GLN A 71 27.63 -31.21 -25.39
C GLN A 71 27.30 -31.15 -23.89
N CYS A 72 26.03 -30.89 -23.52
CA CYS A 72 25.60 -30.88 -22.11
C CYS A 72 25.77 -32.26 -21.45
N LYS A 73 25.45 -33.34 -22.17
CA LYS A 73 25.62 -34.70 -21.67
C LYS A 73 27.10 -35.05 -21.51
N ALA A 74 27.92 -34.74 -22.52
CA ALA A 74 29.37 -34.98 -22.50
C ALA A 74 30.04 -34.22 -21.35
N ARG A 75 29.76 -32.91 -21.23
CA ARG A 75 30.23 -32.06 -20.12
C ARG A 75 29.85 -32.61 -18.75
N TRP A 76 28.63 -33.13 -18.62
CA TRP A 76 28.21 -33.78 -17.38
C TRP A 76 29.05 -35.02 -17.07
N SER A 77 29.15 -35.95 -18.02
CA SER A 77 29.87 -37.22 -17.82
C SER A 77 31.40 -37.09 -17.73
N GLU A 78 31.97 -36.02 -18.25
CA GLU A 78 33.42 -35.83 -18.31
C GLU A 78 33.95 -34.86 -17.26
N TRP A 79 33.12 -33.92 -16.78
CA TRP A 79 33.57 -32.90 -15.83
C TRP A 79 32.64 -32.66 -14.64
N LEU A 80 31.31 -32.61 -14.79
CA LEU A 80 30.43 -32.13 -13.71
C LEU A 80 29.88 -33.20 -12.77
N ASP A 81 29.87 -34.46 -13.19
CA ASP A 81 29.36 -35.56 -12.37
C ASP A 81 30.16 -35.64 -11.04
N PRO A 82 29.50 -35.55 -9.87
CA PRO A 82 30.15 -35.69 -8.57
C PRO A 82 30.91 -37.01 -8.39
N GLY A 83 30.60 -38.05 -9.18
CA GLY A 83 31.35 -39.31 -9.20
C GLY A 83 32.76 -39.19 -9.78
N ILE A 84 33.10 -38.10 -10.45
CA ILE A 84 34.41 -37.88 -11.07
C ILE A 84 35.41 -37.34 -10.04
N ARG A 85 36.50 -38.08 -9.84
CA ARG A 85 37.58 -37.65 -8.96
C ARG A 85 38.45 -36.62 -9.69
N LYS A 86 38.58 -35.41 -9.12
CA LYS A 86 39.44 -34.31 -9.63
C LYS A 86 40.66 -34.04 -8.75
N ILE A 87 40.97 -34.96 -7.86
CA ILE A 87 42.13 -34.90 -6.95
C ILE A 87 43.37 -35.34 -7.74
N GLU A 88 44.57 -34.99 -7.25
CA GLU A 88 45.84 -35.47 -7.78
C GLU A 88 45.89 -37.01 -7.91
N TRP A 89 46.73 -37.49 -8.84
CA TRP A 89 46.91 -38.92 -9.10
C TRP A 89 47.73 -39.57 -7.99
N THR A 90 47.23 -40.68 -7.49
CA THR A 90 47.97 -41.52 -6.53
C THR A 90 48.89 -42.48 -7.26
N LYS A 91 49.99 -42.90 -6.62
CA LYS A 91 50.94 -43.86 -7.21
C LYS A 91 50.26 -45.18 -7.59
N ASP A 92 49.36 -45.68 -6.74
CA ASP A 92 48.57 -46.89 -7.01
C ASP A 92 47.66 -46.75 -8.24
N GLU A 93 47.12 -45.55 -8.50
CA GLU A 93 46.34 -45.26 -9.71
C GLU A 93 47.21 -45.25 -10.95
N ASP A 94 48.41 -44.66 -10.88
CA ASP A 94 49.35 -44.61 -12.00
C ASP A 94 49.87 -46.01 -12.35
N GLU A 95 50.24 -46.84 -11.35
CA GLU A 95 50.67 -48.22 -11.57
C GLU A 95 49.56 -49.06 -12.23
N LYS A 96 48.32 -48.93 -11.73
CA LYS A 96 47.16 -49.58 -12.32
C LYS A 96 46.89 -49.09 -13.75
N LEU A 97 47.02 -47.80 -14.00
CA LEU A 97 46.85 -47.19 -15.32
C LEU A 97 47.88 -47.74 -16.31
N LEU A 98 49.17 -47.77 -15.95
CA LEU A 98 50.23 -48.33 -16.80
C LEU A 98 50.01 -49.82 -17.07
N HIS A 99 49.66 -50.59 -16.05
CA HIS A 99 49.40 -52.02 -16.20
C HIS A 99 48.24 -52.29 -17.17
N LEU A 100 47.13 -51.57 -17.02
CA LEU A 100 45.96 -51.72 -17.89
C LEU A 100 46.20 -51.19 -19.30
N ALA A 101 46.94 -50.09 -19.46
CA ALA A 101 47.31 -49.56 -20.77
C ALA A 101 48.22 -50.53 -21.55
N LYS A 102 49.09 -51.27 -20.85
CA LYS A 102 49.92 -52.33 -21.42
C LYS A 102 49.09 -53.56 -21.84
N LEU A 103 48.07 -53.93 -21.06
CA LEU A 103 47.20 -55.08 -21.36
C LEU A 103 46.16 -54.78 -22.45
N MET A 104 45.60 -53.57 -22.46
CA MET A 104 44.56 -53.14 -23.39
C MET A 104 44.98 -51.84 -24.09
N PRO A 105 45.79 -51.92 -25.16
CA PRO A 105 46.29 -50.75 -25.86
C PRO A 105 45.15 -49.85 -26.37
N THR A 106 45.25 -48.55 -26.10
CA THR A 106 44.35 -47.47 -26.59
C THR A 106 42.85 -47.61 -26.26
N GLN A 107 42.45 -48.52 -25.38
CA GLN A 107 41.06 -48.75 -24.98
C GLN A 107 40.63 -47.94 -23.75
N TRP A 108 40.79 -46.61 -23.80
CA TRP A 108 40.61 -45.71 -22.65
C TRP A 108 39.20 -45.74 -22.04
N ARG A 109 38.15 -45.96 -22.84
CA ARG A 109 36.76 -46.09 -22.33
C ARG A 109 36.55 -47.35 -21.48
N THR A 110 37.30 -48.41 -21.74
CA THR A 110 37.26 -49.67 -20.97
C THR A 110 38.12 -49.58 -19.72
N ILE A 111 39.27 -48.90 -19.81
CA ILE A 111 40.22 -48.71 -18.70
C ILE A 111 39.66 -47.75 -17.65
N ALA A 112 39.02 -46.65 -18.07
CA ALA A 112 38.55 -45.58 -17.19
C ALA A 112 37.67 -46.05 -16.01
N PRO A 113 36.62 -46.88 -16.21
CA PRO A 113 35.81 -47.41 -15.11
C PRO A 113 36.59 -48.25 -14.11
N ILE A 114 37.65 -48.95 -14.53
CA ILE A 114 38.48 -49.82 -13.69
C ILE A 114 39.44 -48.99 -12.82
N VAL A 115 39.98 -47.90 -13.38
CA VAL A 115 40.83 -46.94 -12.66
C VAL A 115 40.01 -46.00 -11.77
N GLY A 116 38.74 -45.75 -12.11
CA GLY A 116 37.85 -44.84 -11.39
C GLY A 116 38.05 -43.37 -11.74
N ARG A 117 38.52 -43.09 -12.96
CA ARG A 117 38.74 -41.74 -13.54
C ARG A 117 38.09 -41.65 -14.92
N THR A 118 38.03 -40.48 -15.53
CA THR A 118 37.46 -40.34 -16.90
C THR A 118 38.46 -40.80 -17.96
N ALA A 119 37.96 -41.20 -19.14
CA ALA A 119 38.80 -41.68 -20.23
C ALA A 119 39.82 -40.65 -20.72
N THR A 120 39.42 -39.37 -20.76
CA THR A 120 40.28 -38.24 -21.12
C THR A 120 41.38 -38.03 -20.07
N GLN A 121 41.02 -38.02 -18.77
CA GLN A 121 42.00 -37.92 -17.68
C GLN A 121 43.04 -39.04 -17.72
N CYS A 122 42.60 -40.28 -17.96
CA CYS A 122 43.50 -41.44 -18.09
C CYS A 122 44.47 -41.30 -19.26
N LEU A 123 43.99 -40.85 -20.42
CA LEU A 123 44.81 -40.63 -21.61
C LEU A 123 45.86 -39.54 -21.38
N GLU A 124 45.43 -38.37 -20.89
CA GLU A 124 46.33 -37.24 -20.60
C GLU A 124 47.39 -37.61 -19.56
N ARG A 125 47.00 -38.31 -18.49
CA ARG A 125 47.95 -38.78 -17.47
C ARG A 125 48.93 -39.78 -18.04
N TYR A 126 48.47 -40.76 -18.82
CA TYR A 126 49.33 -41.76 -19.42
C TYR A 126 50.36 -41.13 -20.37
N GLN A 127 49.93 -40.19 -21.21
CA GLN A 127 50.82 -39.43 -22.09
C GLN A 127 51.85 -38.64 -21.30
N LYS A 128 51.42 -37.94 -20.24
CA LYS A 128 52.33 -37.20 -19.36
C LYS A 128 53.36 -38.11 -18.68
N LEU A 129 52.97 -39.31 -18.26
CA LEU A 129 53.89 -40.28 -17.66
C LEU A 129 54.92 -40.82 -18.66
N LEU A 130 54.55 -40.92 -19.95
CA LEU A 130 55.49 -41.27 -21.02
C LEU A 130 56.45 -40.10 -21.30
N ASP A 131 55.93 -38.88 -21.46
CA ASP A 131 56.75 -37.69 -21.71
C ASP A 131 57.71 -37.40 -20.52
N ASP A 132 57.26 -37.60 -19.28
CA ASP A 132 58.09 -37.50 -18.06
C ASP A 132 59.18 -38.59 -18.00
N ALA A 133 58.95 -39.76 -18.60
CA ALA A 133 59.94 -40.84 -18.68
C ALA A 133 60.96 -40.59 -19.81
N GLU A 134 60.49 -40.19 -21.00
CA GLU A 134 61.33 -39.84 -22.15
C GLU A 134 62.24 -38.64 -21.83
N SER A 135 61.70 -37.62 -21.17
CA SER A 135 62.50 -36.46 -20.74
C SER A 135 63.60 -36.85 -19.74
N ARG A 136 63.27 -37.68 -18.73
CA ARG A 136 64.25 -38.18 -17.76
C ARG A 136 65.33 -39.04 -18.40
N GLU A 137 64.98 -39.91 -19.35
CA GLU A 137 65.96 -40.69 -20.11
C GLU A 137 66.85 -39.76 -20.98
N SER A 138 66.27 -38.77 -21.64
CA SER A 138 67.03 -37.80 -22.45
C SER A 138 68.00 -36.95 -21.64
N ASP A 139 67.63 -36.61 -20.40
CA ASP A 139 68.48 -35.90 -19.43
C ASP A 139 69.58 -36.81 -18.85
N ASP A 140 69.27 -38.08 -18.56
CA ASP A 140 70.23 -39.07 -18.02
C ASP A 140 71.31 -39.45 -19.04
N PHE A 141 70.97 -39.47 -20.33
CA PHE A 141 71.93 -39.69 -21.43
C PHE A 141 72.73 -38.43 -21.81
N GLY A 142 72.60 -37.31 -21.10
CA GLY A 142 73.43 -36.11 -21.28
C GLY A 142 73.32 -35.46 -22.66
N LEU A 143 72.24 -35.76 -23.39
CA LEU A 143 71.98 -35.28 -24.75
C LEU A 143 71.15 -33.98 -24.75
N GLY A 144 70.67 -33.55 -23.58
CA GLY A 144 70.05 -32.24 -23.35
C GLY A 144 71.08 -31.12 -23.42
N GLY A 145 71.09 -30.36 -24.51
CA GLY A 145 71.90 -29.15 -24.63
C GLY A 145 71.57 -28.11 -23.54
N PRO A 146 72.46 -27.13 -23.28
CA PRO A 146 72.30 -26.18 -22.21
C PRO A 146 70.98 -25.42 -22.35
N ALA A 147 70.21 -25.38 -21.25
CA ALA A 147 68.90 -24.76 -21.18
C ALA A 147 68.95 -23.32 -21.70
N GLY A 148 68.39 -23.08 -22.90
CA GLY A 148 68.19 -21.74 -23.45
C GLY A 148 68.63 -21.48 -24.89
N GLY A 149 69.13 -22.48 -25.64
CA GLY A 149 69.44 -22.30 -27.07
C GLY A 149 68.28 -22.66 -28.00
N GLU A 150 68.00 -21.82 -29.01
CA GLU A 150 67.00 -21.98 -30.08
C GLU A 150 67.15 -23.26 -30.96
N ALA A 151 68.06 -24.18 -30.58
CA ALA A 151 68.37 -25.43 -31.26
C ALA A 151 67.89 -26.69 -30.52
N ALA A 152 67.08 -26.56 -29.47
CA ALA A 152 66.37 -27.71 -28.89
C ALA A 152 65.32 -28.21 -29.90
N ALA A 153 65.31 -29.52 -30.17
CA ALA A 153 64.21 -30.12 -30.93
C ALA A 153 62.88 -29.73 -30.25
N PRO A 154 61.85 -29.30 -31.01
CA PRO A 154 60.59 -28.89 -30.42
C PRO A 154 60.08 -30.02 -29.53
N SER A 155 59.90 -29.74 -28.24
CA SER A 155 59.33 -30.71 -27.31
C SER A 155 57.99 -31.20 -27.86
N ALA A 156 57.63 -32.45 -27.61
CA ALA A 156 56.41 -33.05 -28.14
C ALA A 156 55.13 -32.23 -27.79
N GLU A 157 55.19 -31.40 -26.74
CA GLU A 157 54.16 -30.40 -26.39
C GLU A 157 54.03 -29.24 -27.41
N ASP A 158 55.10 -28.78 -28.05
CA ASP A 158 55.07 -27.69 -29.04
C ASP A 158 54.54 -28.15 -30.40
N VAL A 159 54.64 -29.43 -30.72
CA VAL A 159 54.04 -30.03 -31.93
C VAL A 159 52.53 -30.29 -31.73
N ARG A 160 52.07 -30.40 -30.48
CA ARG A 160 50.68 -30.73 -30.10
C ARG A 160 49.82 -29.51 -29.74
N LYS A 161 50.41 -28.32 -29.56
CA LYS A 161 49.62 -27.08 -29.48
C LYS A 161 48.85 -26.90 -30.79
N LEU A 162 47.53 -26.84 -30.68
CA LEU A 162 46.62 -26.52 -31.78
C LEU A 162 47.18 -25.35 -32.60
N ARG A 163 47.15 -25.48 -33.93
CA ARG A 163 47.59 -24.37 -34.79
C ARG A 163 46.71 -23.16 -34.45
N PRO A 164 47.29 -21.94 -34.35
CA PRO A 164 46.50 -20.75 -34.08
C PRO A 164 45.30 -20.65 -35.04
N GLY A 165 44.08 -20.80 -34.50
CA GLY A 165 42.82 -20.78 -35.26
C GLY A 165 42.04 -22.12 -35.33
N GLU A 166 42.60 -23.23 -34.87
CA GLU A 166 41.89 -24.51 -34.80
C GLU A 166 40.99 -24.60 -33.55
N MET A 167 39.72 -25.00 -33.73
CA MET A 167 38.81 -25.22 -32.60
C MET A 167 39.17 -26.52 -31.89
N ASP A 168 39.26 -26.45 -30.56
CA ASP A 168 39.48 -27.62 -29.72
C ASP A 168 38.42 -28.71 -29.96
N PRO A 169 38.81 -29.95 -30.26
CA PRO A 169 37.88 -31.05 -30.48
C PRO A 169 37.05 -31.43 -29.25
N ASP A 170 37.63 -31.37 -28.04
CA ASP A 170 37.01 -31.86 -26.79
C ASP A 170 36.97 -30.79 -25.67
N PRO A 171 36.30 -29.63 -25.88
CA PRO A 171 36.24 -28.54 -24.90
C PRO A 171 35.49 -28.92 -23.60
N GLU A 172 34.69 -29.99 -23.63
CA GLU A 172 33.95 -30.51 -22.48
C GLU A 172 34.83 -31.05 -21.35
N SER A 173 36.07 -31.46 -21.67
CA SER A 173 37.02 -32.01 -20.70
C SER A 173 37.79 -30.94 -19.90
N LYS A 174 37.81 -29.70 -20.41
CA LYS A 174 38.63 -28.60 -19.85
C LYS A 174 37.96 -27.86 -18.69
N PRO A 175 38.73 -27.26 -17.76
CA PRO A 175 38.16 -26.40 -16.72
C PRO A 175 37.31 -25.26 -17.31
N ALA A 176 36.27 -24.87 -16.57
CA ALA A 176 35.42 -23.75 -16.97
C ALA A 176 36.20 -22.42 -16.88
N ARG A 177 35.92 -21.50 -17.81
CA ARG A 177 36.40 -20.12 -17.72
C ARG A 177 35.71 -19.41 -16.54
N PRO A 178 36.47 -18.71 -15.68
CA PRO A 178 35.91 -17.84 -14.65
C PRO A 178 35.00 -16.76 -15.26
N ASP A 179 33.97 -16.39 -14.51
CA ASP A 179 33.00 -15.37 -14.92
C ASP A 179 33.67 -14.00 -15.04
N THR A 180 33.31 -13.22 -16.06
CA THR A 180 33.82 -11.84 -16.22
C THR A 180 33.15 -10.92 -15.21
N ILE A 181 33.88 -9.90 -14.71
CA ILE A 181 33.31 -8.93 -13.76
C ILE A 181 32.11 -8.21 -14.39
N ASP A 182 32.26 -7.80 -15.65
CA ASP A 182 31.20 -7.23 -16.46
C ASP A 182 30.59 -8.31 -17.34
N MET A 183 29.66 -9.05 -16.74
CA MET A 183 28.81 -10.03 -17.41
C MET A 183 28.09 -9.40 -18.61
N ASP A 184 28.13 -10.05 -19.78
CA ASP A 184 27.44 -9.56 -20.96
C ASP A 184 25.91 -9.71 -20.85
N GLU A 185 25.18 -9.12 -21.80
CA GLU A 185 23.71 -9.17 -21.80
C GLU A 185 23.20 -10.60 -22.02
N ASP A 186 23.89 -11.38 -22.86
CA ASP A 186 23.57 -12.77 -23.16
C ASP A 186 23.64 -13.66 -21.90
N GLU A 187 24.70 -13.55 -21.09
CA GLU A 187 24.89 -14.34 -19.87
C GLU A 187 23.92 -13.91 -18.76
N LYS A 188 23.65 -12.60 -18.65
CA LYS A 188 22.63 -12.08 -17.72
C LYS A 188 21.22 -12.56 -18.10
N GLU A 189 20.88 -12.51 -19.39
CA GLU A 189 19.60 -12.99 -19.90
C GLU A 189 19.47 -14.49 -19.65
N MET A 190 20.50 -15.26 -19.97
CA MET A 190 20.56 -16.71 -19.74
C MET A 190 20.34 -17.07 -18.27
N LEU A 191 21.01 -16.37 -17.33
CA LEU A 191 20.80 -16.56 -15.89
C LEU A 191 19.38 -16.21 -15.45
N SER A 192 18.82 -15.11 -15.96
CA SER A 192 17.46 -14.68 -15.62
C SER A 192 16.40 -15.67 -16.14
N GLU A 193 16.61 -16.20 -17.34
CA GLU A 193 15.76 -17.22 -17.95
C GLU A 193 15.84 -18.54 -17.19
N ALA A 194 17.06 -18.98 -16.86
CA ALA A 194 17.27 -20.19 -16.06
C ALA A 194 16.55 -20.09 -14.71
N ARG A 195 16.69 -18.96 -13.99
CA ARG A 195 15.96 -18.73 -12.72
C ARG A 195 14.45 -18.80 -12.90
N ALA A 196 13.91 -18.13 -13.92
CA ALA A 196 12.46 -18.12 -14.19
C ALA A 196 11.93 -19.52 -14.53
N ARG A 197 12.67 -20.28 -15.34
CA ARG A 197 12.31 -21.65 -15.73
C ARG A 197 12.42 -22.63 -14.58
N LEU A 198 13.44 -22.50 -13.71
CA LEU A 198 13.62 -23.35 -12.53
C LEU A 198 12.56 -23.07 -11.46
N ALA A 199 12.16 -21.81 -11.25
CA ALA A 199 11.09 -21.47 -10.30
C ALA A 199 9.69 -21.93 -10.77
N ASN A 200 9.46 -22.00 -12.08
CA ASN A 200 8.15 -22.38 -12.60
C ASN A 200 7.91 -23.90 -12.54
N THR A 201 6.89 -24.31 -11.79
CA THR A 201 6.35 -25.68 -11.75
C THR A 201 4.95 -25.78 -12.37
N GLN A 202 4.30 -24.64 -12.63
CA GLN A 202 2.91 -24.60 -13.07
C GLN A 202 2.77 -24.59 -14.60
N GLY A 203 1.90 -25.48 -15.10
CA GLY A 203 1.53 -25.53 -16.51
C GLY A 203 0.54 -24.42 -16.93
N LYS A 204 0.25 -24.36 -18.24
CA LYS A 204 -0.65 -23.34 -18.83
C LYS A 204 -2.05 -23.33 -18.21
N LYS A 205 -2.62 -24.51 -17.90
CA LYS A 205 -3.95 -24.65 -17.31
C LYS A 205 -4.01 -24.09 -15.89
N ALA A 206 -2.99 -24.37 -15.07
CA ALA A 206 -2.89 -23.84 -13.71
C ALA A 206 -2.77 -22.32 -13.72
N LYS A 207 -1.85 -21.76 -14.54
CA LYS A 207 -1.70 -20.31 -14.69
C LYS A 207 -2.97 -19.63 -15.21
N ARG A 208 -3.66 -20.25 -16.17
CA ARG A 208 -4.95 -19.74 -16.68
C ARG A 208 -6.01 -19.73 -15.58
N LYS A 209 -6.20 -20.85 -14.88
CA LYS A 209 -7.17 -20.93 -13.78
C LYS A 209 -6.86 -19.98 -12.63
N ALA A 210 -5.58 -19.75 -12.33
CA ALA A 210 -5.17 -18.75 -11.33
C ALA A 210 -5.57 -17.33 -11.75
N ARG A 211 -5.32 -16.95 -13.01
CA ARG A 211 -5.76 -15.65 -13.55
C ARG A 211 -7.28 -15.53 -13.61
N GLU A 212 -7.99 -16.59 -14.00
CA GLU A 212 -9.46 -16.62 -14.00
C GLU A 212 -10.01 -16.42 -12.58
N ARG A 213 -9.44 -17.08 -11.57
CA ARG A 213 -9.80 -16.89 -10.16
C ARG A 213 -9.59 -15.46 -9.70
N GLN A 214 -8.45 -14.84 -10.01
CA GLN A 214 -8.17 -13.44 -9.67
C GLN A 214 -9.14 -12.47 -10.38
N LEU A 215 -9.45 -12.73 -11.64
CA LEU A 215 -10.43 -11.94 -12.38
C LEU A 215 -11.85 -12.11 -11.81
N GLU A 216 -12.20 -13.30 -11.33
CA GLU A 216 -13.48 -13.56 -10.69
C GLU A 216 -13.58 -12.89 -9.30
N GLU A 217 -12.51 -12.93 -8.51
CA GLU A 217 -12.42 -12.19 -7.23
C GLU A 217 -12.54 -10.68 -7.44
N SER A 218 -11.82 -10.12 -8.40
CA SER A 218 -11.91 -8.68 -8.72
C SER A 218 -13.28 -8.29 -9.26
N ARG A 219 -13.90 -9.10 -10.13
CA ARG A 219 -15.29 -8.91 -10.57
C ARG A 219 -16.24 -8.95 -9.38
N ARG A 220 -16.09 -9.92 -8.47
CA ARG A 220 -16.92 -10.03 -7.26
C ARG A 220 -16.79 -8.80 -6.39
N LEU A 221 -15.58 -8.29 -6.17
CA LEU A 221 -15.35 -7.06 -5.40
C LEU A 221 -15.99 -5.83 -6.06
N ALA A 222 -15.85 -5.68 -7.37
CA ALA A 222 -16.46 -4.58 -8.11
C ALA A 222 -18.00 -4.63 -8.05
N VAL A 223 -18.59 -5.82 -8.19
CA VAL A 223 -20.05 -6.02 -8.05
C VAL A 223 -20.51 -5.71 -6.61
N LEU A 224 -19.75 -6.14 -5.60
CA LEU A 224 -20.04 -5.82 -4.20
C LEU A 224 -19.97 -4.32 -3.92
N GLN A 225 -18.98 -3.62 -4.50
CA GLN A 225 -18.86 -2.17 -4.38
C GLN A 225 -20.08 -1.46 -5.00
N LYS A 226 -20.41 -1.78 -6.26
CA LYS A 226 -21.61 -1.23 -6.92
C LYS A 226 -22.88 -1.48 -6.12
N ARG A 227 -23.01 -2.67 -5.54
CA ARG A 227 -24.16 -3.01 -4.69
C ARG A 227 -24.20 -2.18 -3.41
N ARG A 228 -23.07 -1.93 -2.77
CA ARG A 228 -22.99 -1.06 -1.60
C ARG A 228 -23.38 0.37 -1.96
N GLU A 229 -22.89 0.88 -3.08
CA GLU A 229 -23.23 2.22 -3.57
C GLU A 229 -24.73 2.36 -3.85
N LEU A 230 -25.32 1.38 -4.55
CA LEU A 230 -26.77 1.35 -4.81
C LEU A 230 -27.59 1.23 -3.52
N LYS A 231 -27.18 0.37 -2.59
CA LYS A 231 -27.85 0.21 -1.29
C LYS A 231 -27.75 1.49 -0.44
N ASN A 232 -26.60 2.17 -0.46
CA ASN A 232 -26.40 3.44 0.21
C ASN A 232 -27.23 4.56 -0.42
N ALA A 233 -27.44 4.51 -1.74
CA ALA A 233 -28.37 5.38 -2.47
C ALA A 233 -29.85 4.97 -2.30
N GLY A 234 -30.15 3.96 -1.47
CA GLY A 234 -31.52 3.48 -1.21
C GLY A 234 -32.10 2.53 -2.26
N ILE A 235 -31.36 2.21 -3.32
CA ILE A 235 -31.82 1.35 -4.42
C ILE A 235 -31.47 -0.12 -4.12
N ASN A 236 -32.47 -0.89 -3.67
CA ASN A 236 -32.31 -2.30 -3.33
C ASN A 236 -32.61 -3.22 -4.52
N ILE A 237 -31.60 -3.48 -5.36
CA ILE A 237 -31.72 -4.44 -6.48
C ILE A 237 -31.54 -5.87 -5.96
N LYS A 238 -32.54 -6.74 -6.19
CA LYS A 238 -32.46 -8.18 -5.89
C LYS A 238 -31.59 -8.86 -6.95
N VAL A 239 -30.49 -9.49 -6.54
CA VAL A 239 -29.65 -10.29 -7.44
C VAL A 239 -30.29 -11.67 -7.56
N VAL A 240 -30.82 -12.00 -8.74
CA VAL A 240 -31.29 -13.35 -9.05
C VAL A 240 -30.17 -14.10 -9.74
N THR A 241 -29.41 -14.89 -8.97
CA THR A 241 -28.41 -15.81 -9.52
C THR A 241 -28.95 -17.23 -9.43
N LYS A 242 -29.93 -17.57 -10.27
CA LYS A 242 -30.37 -18.97 -10.40
C LYS A 242 -29.99 -19.48 -11.78
N LYS A 243 -29.03 -20.40 -11.82
CA LYS A 243 -28.82 -21.26 -12.98
C LYS A 243 -29.73 -22.46 -12.82
N LYS A 244 -30.56 -22.75 -13.83
CA LYS A 244 -31.48 -23.89 -13.84
C LYS A 244 -30.70 -25.18 -13.57
N GLY A 245 -31.06 -25.91 -12.50
CA GLY A 245 -30.40 -27.17 -12.09
C GLY A 245 -29.32 -27.03 -11.00
N GLN A 246 -29.03 -25.82 -10.51
CA GLN A 246 -28.15 -25.61 -9.35
C GLN A 246 -28.98 -25.35 -8.09
N MET A 247 -28.79 -26.16 -7.04
CA MET A 247 -29.42 -25.95 -5.74
C MET A 247 -28.85 -24.69 -5.06
N ASP A 248 -29.70 -23.96 -4.35
CA ASP A 248 -29.29 -22.77 -3.59
C ASP A 248 -28.83 -23.20 -2.20
N TYR A 249 -27.50 -23.33 -2.06
CA TYR A 249 -26.82 -23.72 -0.83
C TYR A 249 -27.06 -22.75 0.35
N ASN A 250 -27.54 -21.53 0.08
CA ASN A 250 -27.86 -20.56 1.13
C ASN A 250 -29.33 -20.63 1.58
N ALA A 251 -30.22 -21.17 0.75
CA ALA A 251 -31.64 -21.26 1.06
C ALA A 251 -31.93 -22.51 1.89
N ASP A 252 -31.37 -23.65 1.50
CA ASP A 252 -31.57 -24.94 2.16
C ASP A 252 -30.24 -25.66 2.40
N ILE A 253 -30.19 -26.49 3.43
CA ILE A 253 -29.04 -27.38 3.69
C ILE A 253 -29.05 -28.47 2.62
N PRO A 254 -28.04 -28.54 1.74
CA PRO A 254 -28.01 -29.57 0.72
C PRO A 254 -27.89 -30.94 1.37
N PHE A 255 -28.77 -31.86 0.98
CA PHE A 255 -28.78 -33.24 1.48
C PHE A 255 -28.78 -33.33 3.01
N GLU A 256 -29.67 -32.57 3.67
CA GLU A 256 -29.86 -32.66 5.12
C GLU A 256 -30.18 -34.11 5.52
N LYS A 257 -29.34 -34.65 6.40
CA LYS A 257 -29.54 -35.94 7.05
C LYS A 257 -29.76 -35.66 8.53
N ALA A 258 -31.01 -35.82 8.98
CA ALA A 258 -31.33 -35.65 10.39
C ALA A 258 -30.44 -36.59 11.24
N PRO A 259 -29.92 -36.11 12.38
CA PRO A 259 -29.17 -36.97 13.29
C PRO A 259 -30.07 -38.13 13.74
N ALA A 260 -29.47 -39.31 13.90
CA ALA A 260 -30.24 -40.48 14.34
C ALA A 260 -30.87 -40.19 15.71
N PRO A 261 -32.15 -40.53 15.93
CA PRO A 261 -32.80 -40.30 17.22
C PRO A 261 -32.08 -41.10 18.30
N GLY A 262 -31.58 -40.39 19.32
CA GLY A 262 -30.90 -40.97 20.48
C GLY A 262 -31.82 -41.20 21.67
N PHE A 263 -31.29 -41.81 22.73
CA PHE A 263 -32.01 -42.06 23.98
C PHE A 263 -32.09 -40.84 24.91
N TYR A 264 -31.24 -39.83 24.69
CA TYR A 264 -31.14 -38.63 25.51
C TYR A 264 -31.87 -37.46 24.85
N ASP A 265 -32.51 -36.61 25.67
CA ASP A 265 -33.13 -35.36 25.24
C ASP A 265 -32.07 -34.29 24.95
N THR A 266 -32.09 -33.73 23.74
CA THR A 266 -31.13 -32.71 23.27
C THR A 266 -31.72 -31.29 23.29
N GLY A 267 -32.88 -31.08 23.91
CA GLY A 267 -33.54 -29.77 23.99
C GLY A 267 -32.66 -28.66 24.57
N GLU A 268 -31.92 -28.94 25.66
CA GLU A 268 -31.02 -27.94 26.29
C GLU A 268 -29.87 -27.56 25.35
N GLU A 269 -29.26 -28.53 24.67
CA GLU A 269 -28.16 -28.32 23.71
C GLU A 269 -28.62 -27.49 22.50
N ILE A 270 -29.86 -27.68 22.04
CA ILE A 270 -30.44 -26.88 20.96
C ILE A 270 -30.54 -25.41 21.38
N THR A 271 -31.01 -25.13 22.60
CA THR A 271 -31.11 -23.74 23.08
C THR A 271 -29.75 -23.07 23.28
N THR A 272 -28.73 -23.81 23.71
CA THR A 272 -27.36 -23.28 23.79
C THR A 272 -26.80 -23.00 22.40
N ASN A 273 -27.01 -23.92 21.44
CA ASN A 273 -26.58 -23.74 20.05
C ASN A 273 -27.27 -22.53 19.38
N GLU A 274 -28.54 -22.28 19.67
CA GLU A 274 -29.26 -21.09 19.20
C GLU A 274 -28.66 -19.79 19.77
N ARG A 275 -28.36 -19.77 21.07
CA ARG A 275 -27.70 -18.62 21.72
C ARG A 275 -26.30 -18.38 21.15
N GLU A 276 -25.53 -19.43 20.91
CA GLU A 276 -24.20 -19.33 20.30
C GLU A 276 -24.27 -18.85 18.85
N ARG A 277 -25.28 -19.31 18.09
CA ARG A 277 -25.54 -18.85 16.71
C ARG A 277 -25.89 -17.36 16.67
N ASP A 278 -26.72 -16.89 17.60
CA ASP A 278 -27.08 -15.48 17.67
C ASP A 278 -25.91 -14.60 18.16
N ALA A 279 -25.01 -15.16 18.99
CA ALA A 279 -23.78 -14.51 19.43
C ALA A 279 -22.65 -14.54 18.38
N PHE A 280 -22.80 -15.31 17.30
CA PHE A 280 -21.77 -15.48 16.28
C PHE A 280 -21.66 -14.23 15.39
N ASP A 281 -20.55 -13.50 15.52
CA ASP A 281 -20.20 -12.39 14.62
C ASP A 281 -19.31 -12.88 13.45
N PRO A 282 -19.81 -12.88 12.20
CA PRO A 282 -19.06 -13.33 11.02
C PRO A 282 -17.76 -12.54 10.77
N ARG A 283 -17.66 -11.30 11.25
CA ARG A 283 -16.46 -10.47 11.07
C ARG A 283 -15.28 -10.93 11.92
N LYS A 284 -15.54 -11.41 13.16
CA LYS A 284 -14.50 -11.95 14.05
C LYS A 284 -13.85 -13.21 13.48
N GLN A 285 -14.64 -14.12 12.92
CA GLN A 285 -14.12 -15.36 12.35
C GLN A 285 -13.32 -15.15 11.05
N GLN A 286 -13.73 -14.20 10.18
CA GLN A 286 -12.93 -13.85 8.99
C GLN A 286 -11.58 -13.23 9.34
N LEU A 287 -11.51 -12.44 10.41
CA LEU A 287 -10.25 -11.90 10.94
C LEU A 287 -9.35 -13.01 11.47
N GLN A 288 -9.92 -14.00 12.17
CA GLN A 288 -9.17 -15.17 12.63
C GLN A 288 -8.64 -16.02 11.47
N ARG A 289 -9.46 -16.34 10.46
CA ARG A 289 -9.00 -17.11 9.28
C ARG A 289 -7.93 -16.37 8.47
N LYS A 290 -8.04 -15.04 8.36
CA LYS A 290 -6.99 -14.21 7.73
C LYS A 290 -5.68 -14.24 8.52
N ARG A 291 -5.75 -14.22 9.85
CA ARG A 291 -4.58 -14.39 10.72
C ARG A 291 -3.98 -15.80 10.62
N GLN A 292 -4.83 -16.82 10.45
CA GLN A 292 -4.41 -18.22 10.32
C GLN A 292 -3.70 -18.48 8.99
N GLY A 293 -4.18 -17.88 7.88
CA GLY A 293 -3.49 -17.96 6.58
C GLY A 293 -2.17 -17.19 6.50
N ASP A 294 -1.94 -16.21 7.38
CA ASP A 294 -0.65 -15.53 7.57
C ASP A 294 0.26 -16.27 8.58
N GLN A 295 -0.27 -17.28 9.29
CA GLN A 295 0.44 -18.06 10.33
C GLN A 295 1.16 -19.30 9.77
N ASP A 296 0.83 -19.74 8.55
CA ASP A 296 1.59 -20.78 7.84
C ASP A 296 3.02 -20.29 7.48
N ASP A 297 3.30 -18.99 7.60
CA ASP A 297 4.66 -18.46 7.80
C ASP A 297 5.06 -18.70 9.27
N ASN A 298 5.49 -19.92 9.59
CA ASN A 298 5.97 -20.31 10.90
C ASN A 298 6.93 -19.23 11.49
N PRO A 299 6.60 -18.61 12.63
CA PRO A 299 7.42 -17.56 13.22
C PRO A 299 8.83 -18.05 13.60
N GLU A 300 9.00 -19.36 13.86
CA GLU A 300 10.34 -19.96 14.03
C GLU A 300 11.19 -19.87 12.76
N ASP A 301 10.63 -20.07 11.57
CA ASP A 301 11.39 -20.01 10.32
C ASP A 301 11.79 -18.56 9.99
N ARG A 302 10.95 -17.58 10.33
CA ARG A 302 11.33 -16.15 10.28
C ARG A 302 12.41 -15.80 11.29
N LYS A 303 12.40 -16.39 12.49
CA LYS A 303 13.38 -16.12 13.56
C LYS A 303 14.73 -16.78 13.25
N ARG A 304 14.72 -18.01 12.72
CA ARG A 304 15.91 -18.72 12.21
C ARG A 304 16.53 -18.00 11.02
N GLN A 305 15.73 -17.59 10.02
CA GLN A 305 16.24 -16.78 8.89
C GLN A 305 16.78 -15.40 9.29
N LYS A 306 16.28 -14.82 10.40
CA LYS A 306 16.74 -13.53 10.93
C LYS A 306 18.05 -13.65 11.69
N ASN A 307 18.31 -14.78 12.34
CA ASN A 307 19.55 -15.03 13.08
C ASN A 307 20.70 -15.49 12.17
N ASP A 308 20.44 -16.22 11.08
CA ASP A 308 21.51 -16.73 10.18
C ASP A 308 22.05 -15.70 9.16
N LYS A 309 21.38 -14.56 8.94
CA LYS A 309 21.71 -13.59 7.88
C LYS A 309 22.47 -12.35 8.38
N GLY A 310 23.51 -12.55 9.19
CA GLY A 310 24.37 -11.47 9.69
C GLY A 310 25.30 -10.84 8.64
N GLY A 311 25.53 -11.47 7.49
CA GLY A 311 26.63 -11.07 6.58
C GLY A 311 26.30 -10.10 5.43
N ASN A 312 25.11 -10.13 4.83
CA ASN A 312 24.86 -9.46 3.52
C ASN A 312 23.59 -8.58 3.51
N GLN A 313 23.38 -7.82 4.57
CA GLN A 313 22.16 -7.03 4.77
C GLN A 313 21.99 -5.85 3.79
N ALA A 314 23.05 -5.19 3.33
CA ALA A 314 22.89 -3.92 2.62
C ALA A 314 22.18 -4.06 1.25
N ALA A 315 22.59 -5.03 0.42
CA ALA A 315 22.06 -5.18 -0.93
C ALA A 315 20.68 -5.85 -0.96
N PHE A 316 20.45 -6.88 -0.14
CA PHE A 316 19.17 -7.59 -0.10
C PHE A 316 18.09 -6.79 0.67
N ALA A 317 18.46 -6.08 1.75
CA ALA A 317 17.53 -5.16 2.40
C ALA A 317 17.23 -3.95 1.51
N ALA A 318 18.19 -3.44 0.72
CA ALA A 318 17.92 -2.40 -0.27
C ALA A 318 16.99 -2.89 -1.38
N ALA A 319 17.17 -4.10 -1.93
CA ALA A 319 16.30 -4.66 -2.96
C ALA A 319 14.90 -5.02 -2.42
N ALA A 320 14.81 -5.57 -1.21
CA ALA A 320 13.53 -5.87 -0.56
C ALA A 320 12.81 -4.61 -0.06
N LYS A 321 13.55 -3.57 0.34
CA LYS A 321 13.01 -2.25 0.67
C LYS A 321 12.59 -1.51 -0.59
N ALA A 322 13.35 -1.58 -1.69
CA ALA A 322 12.97 -1.04 -2.99
C ALA A 322 11.75 -1.76 -3.57
N GLY A 323 11.66 -3.08 -3.44
CA GLY A 323 10.48 -3.85 -3.84
C GLY A 323 9.25 -3.52 -2.98
N ARG A 324 9.42 -3.34 -1.66
CA ARG A 324 8.35 -2.87 -0.76
C ARG A 324 7.97 -1.41 -1.04
N GLU A 325 8.93 -0.54 -1.32
CA GLU A 325 8.71 0.87 -1.67
C GLU A 325 8.09 1.02 -3.06
N GLN A 326 8.37 0.12 -4.00
CA GLN A 326 7.71 0.09 -5.31
C GLN A 326 6.27 -0.41 -5.18
N LYS A 327 6.03 -1.44 -4.36
CA LYS A 327 4.68 -1.91 -4.01
C LYS A 327 3.92 -0.88 -3.20
N LEU A 328 4.59 -0.15 -2.32
CA LEU A 328 4.04 0.97 -1.56
C LEU A 328 3.81 2.20 -2.45
N ARG A 329 4.65 2.47 -3.45
CA ARG A 329 4.45 3.52 -4.46
C ARG A 329 3.34 3.16 -5.45
N GLU A 330 3.16 1.89 -5.82
CA GLU A 330 2.01 1.42 -6.58
C GLU A 330 0.72 1.44 -5.74
N ALA A 331 0.81 1.07 -4.46
CA ALA A 331 -0.26 1.22 -3.49
C ALA A 331 -0.59 2.70 -3.21
N GLU A 332 0.39 3.59 -3.19
CA GLU A 332 0.23 5.04 -3.05
C GLU A 332 -0.27 5.68 -4.33
N ARG A 333 0.13 5.20 -5.52
CA ARG A 333 -0.44 5.64 -6.79
C ARG A 333 -1.89 5.18 -6.96
N SER A 334 -2.23 3.99 -6.43
CA SER A 334 -3.61 3.51 -6.41
C SER A 334 -4.45 4.13 -5.30
N SER A 335 -3.87 4.52 -4.15
CA SER A 335 -4.54 5.24 -3.05
C SER A 335 -4.59 6.76 -3.24
N ARG A 336 -3.71 7.33 -4.09
CA ARG A 336 -3.81 8.72 -4.60
C ARG A 336 -4.87 8.91 -5.67
N ARG A 337 -5.57 7.85 -6.11
CA ARG A 337 -6.89 8.03 -6.69
C ARG A 337 -7.79 8.52 -5.54
N ARG A 338 -8.03 9.83 -5.50
CA ARG A 338 -9.07 10.42 -4.65
C ARG A 338 -10.32 9.56 -4.81
N GLY A 339 -10.89 9.08 -3.70
CA GLY A 339 -12.19 8.44 -3.73
C GLY A 339 -13.14 9.33 -4.52
N LEU A 340 -13.83 8.76 -5.49
CA LEU A 340 -14.76 9.49 -6.35
C LEU A 340 -15.90 10.01 -5.47
N VAL A 341 -15.76 11.21 -4.93
CA VAL A 341 -16.83 11.94 -4.28
C VAL A 341 -17.67 12.52 -5.40
N LEU A 342 -18.70 11.76 -5.79
CA LEU A 342 -19.73 12.29 -6.68
C LEU A 342 -20.49 13.38 -5.92
N PRO A 343 -20.75 14.54 -6.54
CA PRO A 343 -21.72 15.50 -6.01
C PRO A 343 -23.05 14.79 -5.78
N SER A 344 -23.79 15.20 -4.74
CA SER A 344 -25.16 14.74 -4.55
C SER A 344 -25.93 14.93 -5.87
N PRO A 345 -26.69 13.92 -6.34
CA PRO A 345 -27.41 14.03 -7.60
C PRO A 345 -28.34 15.25 -7.54
N GLN A 346 -28.01 16.28 -8.32
CA GLN A 346 -28.88 17.42 -8.53
C GLN A 346 -29.86 17.01 -9.61
N VAL A 347 -30.86 16.22 -9.23
CA VAL A 347 -32.06 16.05 -10.04
C VAL A 347 -33.03 17.10 -9.52
N SER A 348 -33.40 18.07 -10.36
CA SER A 348 -34.40 19.06 -9.95
C SER A 348 -35.74 18.35 -9.73
N GLU A 349 -36.57 18.85 -8.81
CA GLU A 349 -37.88 18.22 -8.52
C GLU A 349 -38.75 18.05 -9.78
N GLY A 350 -38.56 18.89 -10.81
CA GLY A 350 -39.23 18.75 -12.11
C GLY A 350 -38.76 17.55 -12.95
N GLU A 351 -37.46 17.23 -12.92
CA GLU A 351 -36.94 16.03 -13.59
C GLU A 351 -37.32 14.76 -12.84
N LEU A 352 -37.45 14.84 -11.51
CA LEU A 352 -37.95 13.75 -10.69
C LEU A 352 -39.43 13.46 -11.00
N ASP A 353 -40.24 14.51 -11.13
CA ASP A 353 -41.65 14.41 -11.51
C ASP A 353 -41.81 13.87 -12.93
N ASP A 354 -40.98 14.27 -13.89
CA ASP A 354 -41.05 13.75 -15.27
C ASP A 354 -40.58 12.29 -15.39
N ILE A 355 -39.60 11.87 -14.58
CA ILE A 355 -39.18 10.46 -14.49
C ILE A 355 -40.27 9.60 -13.83
N VAL A 356 -40.92 10.11 -12.77
CA VAL A 356 -42.07 9.46 -12.13
C VAL A 356 -43.25 9.40 -13.08
N LYS A 357 -43.50 10.44 -13.88
CA LYS A 357 -44.58 10.50 -14.88
C LYS A 357 -44.33 9.55 -16.04
N MET A 358 -43.10 9.46 -16.56
CA MET A 358 -42.73 8.44 -17.56
C MET A 358 -42.84 7.01 -16.99
N GLY A 359 -42.42 6.80 -15.74
CA GLY A 359 -42.54 5.51 -15.05
C GLY A 359 -44.00 5.09 -14.83
N MET A 360 -44.86 6.02 -14.38
CA MET A 360 -46.29 5.79 -14.18
C MET A 360 -47.06 5.59 -15.49
N VAL A 361 -46.64 6.21 -16.60
CA VAL A 361 -47.23 5.98 -17.93
C VAL A 361 -46.87 4.60 -18.46
N GLY A 362 -45.63 4.14 -18.24
CA GLY A 362 -45.21 2.77 -18.55
C GLY A 362 -45.96 1.71 -17.72
N GLU A 363 -46.18 1.98 -16.43
CA GLU A 363 -46.90 1.07 -15.53
C GLU A 363 -48.42 1.04 -15.79
N ARG A 364 -49.05 2.19 -16.11
CA ARG A 364 -50.46 2.26 -16.52
C ARG A 364 -50.72 1.53 -17.85
N ALA A 365 -49.82 1.64 -18.82
CA ALA A 365 -49.94 0.93 -20.10
C ALA A 365 -49.86 -0.60 -19.91
N ASN A 366 -49.01 -1.06 -18.99
CA ASN A 366 -48.85 -2.48 -18.68
C ASN A 366 -50.04 -3.05 -17.88
N LEU A 367 -50.63 -2.26 -16.98
CA LEU A 367 -51.84 -2.62 -16.23
C LEU A 367 -53.10 -2.69 -17.10
N HIS A 368 -53.25 -1.78 -18.08
CA HIS A 368 -54.35 -1.85 -19.05
C HIS A 368 -54.22 -3.03 -20.02
N ALA A 369 -53.00 -3.41 -20.40
CA ALA A 369 -52.76 -4.58 -21.25
C ALA A 369 -52.95 -5.93 -20.52
N GLY A 370 -52.86 -5.94 -19.18
CA GLY A 370 -53.05 -7.13 -18.34
C GLY A 370 -54.51 -7.51 -18.05
N GLN A 371 -55.48 -6.65 -18.40
CA GLN A 371 -56.92 -6.87 -18.13
C GLN A 371 -57.72 -7.35 -19.36
N SER A 372 -57.06 -7.65 -20.49
CA SER A 372 -57.68 -8.09 -21.73
C SER A 372 -57.21 -9.50 -22.11
N ASP A 373 -58.13 -10.45 -22.27
CA ASP A 373 -57.86 -11.90 -22.47
C ASP A 373 -57.39 -12.30 -23.88
N ASN A 374 -57.00 -11.35 -24.74
CA ASN A 374 -56.53 -11.65 -26.09
C ASN A 374 -54.99 -11.57 -26.22
N GLU A 375 -54.38 -12.72 -26.54
CA GLU A 375 -52.92 -12.93 -26.61
C GLU A 375 -52.23 -12.17 -27.77
N ALA A 376 -52.99 -11.78 -28.82
CA ALA A 376 -52.47 -11.04 -29.96
C ALA A 376 -52.10 -9.58 -29.65
N THR A 377 -52.84 -8.92 -28.74
CA THR A 377 -52.57 -7.53 -28.32
C THR A 377 -51.36 -7.44 -27.38
N ARG A 378 -51.04 -8.53 -26.67
CA ARG A 378 -49.87 -8.63 -25.78
C ARG A 378 -48.54 -8.68 -26.54
N ALA A 379 -48.56 -9.15 -27.79
CA ALA A 379 -47.37 -9.24 -28.65
C ALA A 379 -47.11 -7.98 -29.50
N LEU A 380 -48.10 -7.08 -29.63
CA LEU A 380 -47.99 -5.83 -30.40
C LEU A 380 -47.48 -4.64 -29.56
N ILE A 381 -47.52 -4.74 -28.23
CA ILE A 381 -46.84 -3.79 -27.34
C ILE A 381 -45.42 -4.32 -27.12
N GLY A 382 -44.58 -4.12 -28.13
CA GLY A 382 -43.14 -4.39 -28.04
C GLY A 382 -42.48 -3.50 -26.98
N ASN A 383 -41.63 -4.11 -26.17
CA ASN A 383 -40.82 -3.54 -25.08
C ASN A 383 -40.46 -2.05 -25.23
N TYR A 384 -41.29 -1.16 -24.68
CA TYR A 384 -40.90 0.23 -24.43
C TYR A 384 -39.93 0.39 -23.24
N SER A 385 -39.56 -0.71 -22.57
CA SER A 385 -38.55 -0.69 -21.50
C SER A 385 -37.10 -0.77 -22.01
N ASP A 386 -36.86 -1.15 -23.26
CA ASP A 386 -35.51 -1.36 -23.79
C ASP A 386 -34.96 -0.17 -24.60
N MET A 387 -35.70 0.94 -24.70
CA MET A 387 -35.21 2.14 -25.42
C MET A 387 -34.18 2.97 -24.64
N VAL A 388 -33.72 2.50 -23.48
CA VAL A 388 -32.67 3.16 -22.67
C VAL A 388 -31.33 2.39 -22.73
N GLY A 389 -31.23 1.34 -23.55
CA GLY A 389 -29.98 0.61 -23.75
C GLY A 389 -29.55 0.58 -25.21
N SER A 390 -28.38 1.17 -25.50
CA SER A 390 -27.53 0.87 -26.65
C SER A 390 -27.68 1.64 -27.98
N THR A 391 -27.73 2.96 -27.91
CA THR A 391 -26.96 3.79 -28.86
C THR A 391 -26.12 4.78 -28.04
N PRO A 392 -24.83 5.00 -28.35
CA PRO A 392 -24.09 6.07 -27.72
C PRO A 392 -24.69 7.38 -28.24
N LEU A 393 -25.67 7.94 -27.51
CA LEU A 393 -26.11 9.30 -27.73
C LEU A 393 -24.89 10.18 -27.49
N ARG A 394 -24.30 10.64 -28.60
CA ARG A 394 -23.14 11.52 -28.62
C ARG A 394 -23.61 12.84 -28.01
N THR A 395 -23.47 12.97 -26.70
CA THR A 395 -23.49 14.28 -26.03
C THR A 395 -22.57 15.18 -26.86
N PRO A 396 -23.02 16.36 -27.32
CA PRO A 396 -22.08 17.33 -27.86
C PRO A 396 -21.04 17.54 -26.76
N ARG A 397 -19.83 17.03 -27.00
CA ARG A 397 -18.73 17.15 -26.09
C ARG A 397 -18.52 18.65 -25.96
N ALA A 398 -18.81 19.22 -24.79
CA ALA A 398 -18.38 20.57 -24.49
C ALA A 398 -16.89 20.65 -24.87
N PRO A 399 -16.45 21.70 -25.59
CA PRO A 399 -15.04 21.85 -25.90
C PRO A 399 -14.27 21.68 -24.58
N GLN A 400 -13.18 20.89 -24.63
CA GLN A 400 -12.39 20.63 -23.42
C GLN A 400 -11.87 21.99 -22.94
N GLU A 401 -12.44 22.54 -21.88
CA GLU A 401 -11.82 23.67 -21.20
C GLU A 401 -10.49 23.18 -20.66
N GLU A 402 -9.41 23.71 -21.22
CA GLU A 402 -8.07 23.44 -20.73
C GLU A 402 -7.93 24.07 -19.35
N ASP A 403 -7.61 23.24 -18.36
CA ASP A 403 -7.41 23.68 -16.98
C ASP A 403 -6.14 24.54 -16.92
N ARG A 404 -6.32 25.86 -17.10
CA ARG A 404 -5.26 26.86 -17.19
C ARG A 404 -4.33 26.82 -15.97
N ILE A 405 -4.86 26.45 -14.80
CA ILE A 405 -4.09 26.31 -13.54
C ILE A 405 -3.25 25.04 -13.58
N ALA A 406 -3.80 23.92 -14.05
CA ALA A 406 -3.03 22.68 -14.21
C ALA A 406 -1.91 22.81 -15.25
N ASN A 407 -2.17 23.56 -16.34
CA ASN A 407 -1.16 23.87 -17.35
C ASN A 407 -0.06 24.77 -16.79
N GLU A 408 -0.40 25.78 -15.98
CA GLU A 408 0.59 26.64 -15.32
C GLU A 408 1.43 25.87 -14.29
N ILE A 409 0.83 24.94 -13.53
CA ILE A 409 1.56 24.06 -12.61
C ILE A 409 2.52 23.14 -13.38
N ARG A 410 2.15 22.65 -14.57
CA ARG A 410 3.04 21.86 -15.43
C ARG A 410 4.17 22.70 -16.00
N ASN A 411 3.90 23.92 -16.46
CA ASN A 411 4.92 24.85 -16.93
C ASN A 411 5.89 25.24 -15.81
N ALA A 412 5.39 25.55 -14.61
CA ALA A 412 6.20 25.85 -13.44
C ALA A 412 7.10 24.67 -13.06
N ARG A 413 6.53 23.45 -13.08
CA ARG A 413 7.28 22.24 -12.80
C ARG A 413 8.36 21.97 -13.86
N ALA A 414 8.03 22.12 -15.13
CA ALA A 414 8.96 21.96 -16.24
C ALA A 414 10.12 22.97 -16.15
N ARG A 415 9.86 24.23 -15.77
CA ARG A 415 10.90 25.25 -15.53
C ARG A 415 11.81 24.95 -14.34
N THR A 416 11.31 24.26 -13.31
CA THR A 416 12.14 23.84 -12.16
C THR A 416 12.88 22.53 -12.37
N GLU A 417 12.40 21.65 -13.26
CA GLU A 417 12.91 20.28 -13.40
C GLU A 417 13.99 20.16 -14.50
N THR A 418 14.06 21.11 -15.45
CA THR A 418 15.10 21.12 -16.50
C THR A 418 16.28 22.03 -16.14
N GLN A 419 17.51 21.54 -16.31
CA GLN A 419 18.74 22.34 -16.19
C GLN A 419 18.96 23.15 -17.48
N SER A 420 19.46 24.38 -17.36
CA SER A 420 19.57 25.35 -18.47
C SER A 420 20.34 24.83 -19.69
N ALA A 421 19.88 25.22 -20.88
CA ALA A 421 20.40 24.82 -22.21
C ALA A 421 21.91 25.07 -22.46
N LEU A 422 22.61 25.77 -21.57
CA LEU A 422 24.08 25.92 -21.63
C LEU A 422 24.83 24.60 -21.39
N LEU A 423 24.15 23.57 -20.87
CA LEU A 423 24.68 22.22 -20.66
C LEU A 423 24.04 21.17 -21.59
N GLY A 424 23.67 21.56 -22.82
CA GLY A 424 23.38 20.64 -23.92
C GLY A 424 22.10 19.78 -23.79
N GLY A 425 21.13 20.19 -22.98
CA GLY A 425 19.80 19.56 -22.94
C GLY A 425 18.80 20.26 -23.86
N ASP A 426 17.92 19.49 -24.51
CA ASP A 426 16.82 20.02 -25.34
C ASP A 426 15.77 20.74 -24.50
N ASN A 427 15.28 21.89 -24.98
CA ASN A 427 14.24 22.67 -24.30
C ASN A 427 12.86 22.02 -24.47
N ASN A 428 12.14 21.84 -23.35
CA ASN A 428 10.75 21.37 -23.38
C ASN A 428 9.80 22.51 -23.81
N GLU A 429 8.89 22.23 -24.76
CA GLU A 429 7.87 23.18 -25.22
C GLU A 429 6.88 23.52 -24.10
N LEU A 430 6.72 24.81 -23.79
CA LEU A 430 5.81 25.32 -22.76
C LEU A 430 4.48 25.77 -23.38
N TYR A 431 3.38 25.61 -22.64
CA TYR A 431 2.07 26.13 -23.05
C TYR A 431 2.01 27.65 -22.84
N GLU A 432 1.67 28.44 -23.87
CA GLU A 432 1.61 29.91 -23.82
C GLU A 432 0.24 30.48 -24.27
N GLY A 433 -0.08 31.71 -23.85
CA GLY A 433 -1.27 32.44 -24.30
C GLY A 433 -2.57 32.16 -23.52
N ASP A 434 -3.71 32.12 -24.22
CA ASP A 434 -5.06 32.01 -23.64
C ASP A 434 -5.35 30.63 -23.00
N ALA A 435 -4.38 29.71 -23.07
CA ALA A 435 -4.40 28.40 -22.40
C ALA A 435 -3.72 28.41 -21.02
N THR A 436 -3.14 29.54 -20.59
CA THR A 436 -2.53 29.73 -19.26
C THR A 436 -3.30 30.80 -18.48
N THR A 437 -3.04 30.91 -17.16
CA THR A 437 -3.66 31.95 -16.32
C THR A 437 -3.21 33.37 -16.67
N GLY A 438 -2.42 33.55 -17.74
CA GLY A 438 -2.21 34.77 -18.51
C GLY A 438 -2.27 36.06 -17.70
N PHE A 439 -1.11 36.61 -17.34
CA PHE A 439 -0.97 37.88 -16.63
C PHE A 439 -1.41 39.06 -17.51
N GLY A 440 -2.72 39.19 -17.70
CA GLY A 440 -3.39 40.31 -18.37
C GLY A 440 -4.21 41.10 -17.35
N GLY A 441 -3.51 41.82 -16.45
CA GLY A 441 -4.12 42.86 -15.61
C GLY A 441 -4.66 42.43 -14.23
N VAL A 442 -4.65 43.39 -13.31
CA VAL A 442 -4.93 43.25 -11.85
C VAL A 442 -6.42 43.15 -11.50
N ALA A 443 -7.33 43.05 -12.49
CA ALA A 443 -8.76 42.93 -12.22
C ALA A 443 -9.26 41.50 -12.47
N PRO A 444 -9.97 40.86 -11.52
CA PRO A 444 -10.60 39.56 -11.78
C PRO A 444 -11.69 39.72 -12.84
N SER A 445 -11.54 39.04 -13.98
CA SER A 445 -12.57 38.96 -15.02
C SER A 445 -13.76 38.13 -14.52
N LYS A 446 -14.97 38.67 -14.61
CA LYS A 446 -16.22 37.96 -14.26
C LYS A 446 -16.52 36.92 -15.35
N GLN A 447 -16.57 35.64 -14.95
CA GLN A 447 -17.07 34.57 -15.80
C GLN A 447 -18.57 34.78 -16.09
N ALA A 448 -18.93 34.95 -17.36
CA ALA A 448 -20.30 34.83 -17.82
C ALA A 448 -20.56 33.35 -18.17
N THR A 449 -21.37 32.66 -17.38
CA THR A 449 -21.89 31.33 -17.73
C THR A 449 -22.88 31.47 -18.88
N ALA A 450 -22.45 31.12 -20.09
CA ALA A 450 -23.34 30.99 -21.24
C ALA A 450 -24.04 29.63 -21.21
N THR A 451 -25.32 29.61 -20.83
CA THR A 451 -26.21 28.47 -21.06
C THR A 451 -26.50 28.33 -22.57
N PRO A 452 -26.25 27.19 -23.22
CA PRO A 452 -26.73 26.95 -24.57
C PRO A 452 -28.22 26.55 -24.50
N ASN A 453 -29.07 27.46 -24.96
CA ASN A 453 -30.51 27.28 -25.08
C ASN A 453 -30.85 26.16 -26.10
N PRO A 454 -31.52 25.06 -25.71
CA PRO A 454 -31.75 23.88 -26.57
C PRO A 454 -33.04 23.99 -27.41
N MET A 455 -33.40 25.18 -27.91
CA MET A 455 -34.54 25.36 -28.83
C MET A 455 -34.21 26.38 -29.93
N ALA A 456 -33.16 26.10 -30.70
CA ALA A 456 -32.93 26.74 -31.99
C ALA A 456 -32.44 25.68 -32.99
N THR A 457 -33.37 24.98 -33.63
CA THR A 457 -33.10 24.13 -34.80
C THR A 457 -32.92 24.98 -36.06
N PRO A 458 -32.13 24.50 -37.03
CA PRO A 458 -31.56 25.33 -38.09
C PRO A 458 -32.57 25.66 -39.19
N PHE A 459 -32.55 26.92 -39.60
CA PHE A 459 -33.23 27.44 -40.78
C PHE A 459 -32.65 26.80 -42.05
N ARG A 460 -33.48 26.09 -42.83
CA ARG A 460 -33.27 25.84 -44.26
C ARG A 460 -34.55 26.13 -45.04
N GLN A 461 -34.50 27.24 -45.77
CA GLN A 461 -34.79 27.44 -47.20
C GLN A 461 -36.03 26.74 -47.83
N ASN A 462 -36.97 27.60 -48.26
CA ASN A 462 -37.96 27.50 -49.35
C ASN A 462 -39.03 26.40 -49.36
N GLY A 463 -40.31 26.81 -49.37
CA GLY A 463 -41.38 26.09 -50.08
C GLY A 463 -42.81 26.17 -49.54
N VAL A 464 -43.53 27.26 -49.86
CA VAL A 464 -44.96 27.36 -50.27
C VAL A 464 -46.07 26.57 -49.54
N ALA A 465 -46.99 27.34 -48.92
CA ALA A 465 -48.44 27.17 -48.76
C ALA A 465 -49.07 25.81 -48.38
N ALA A 466 -49.90 25.82 -47.32
CA ALA A 466 -51.35 25.55 -47.35
C ALA A 466 -51.87 25.04 -45.99
N THR A 467 -52.85 25.74 -45.42
CA THR A 467 -53.86 25.14 -44.52
C THR A 467 -54.74 24.14 -45.30
N PRO A 468 -55.29 23.08 -44.68
CA PRO A 468 -56.70 23.19 -44.25
C PRO A 468 -57.18 22.35 -43.02
N ARG A 469 -58.21 22.93 -42.39
CA ARG A 469 -59.39 22.43 -41.65
C ARG A 469 -59.75 20.91 -41.61
N GLY A 470 -60.22 20.50 -40.40
CA GLY A 470 -61.13 19.42 -39.87
C GLY A 470 -61.83 18.37 -40.77
N PRO A 471 -62.85 17.56 -40.31
CA PRO A 471 -63.57 17.52 -39.01
C PRO A 471 -64.00 16.12 -38.44
N GLY A 472 -64.39 16.09 -37.15
CA GLY A 472 -65.65 15.51 -36.62
C GLY A 472 -65.90 13.99 -36.53
N ALA A 473 -66.05 13.46 -35.30
CA ALA A 473 -67.20 12.65 -34.85
C ALA A 473 -67.09 12.26 -33.36
N THR A 474 -67.93 12.86 -32.51
CA THR A 474 -68.38 12.28 -31.22
C THR A 474 -69.70 11.53 -31.46
N PRO A 475 -70.17 10.62 -30.57
CA PRO A 475 -71.16 11.09 -29.60
C PRO A 475 -71.32 10.30 -28.27
N LEU A 476 -71.99 11.00 -27.33
CA LEU A 476 -72.75 10.54 -26.14
C LEU A 476 -71.92 10.18 -24.88
N ARG A 477 -72.25 10.63 -23.67
CA ARG A 477 -73.55 11.04 -23.11
C ARG A 477 -73.38 11.97 -21.88
N THR A 478 -74.41 12.76 -21.64
CA THR A 478 -74.56 13.93 -20.75
C THR A 478 -74.84 13.62 -19.26
N PRO A 479 -74.83 14.68 -18.39
CA PRO A 479 -74.73 14.60 -16.92
C PRO A 479 -76.09 14.80 -16.21
N ARG A 480 -76.15 14.55 -14.89
CA ARG A 480 -77.29 14.99 -14.06
C ARG A 480 -76.92 15.40 -12.64
N ASP A 481 -76.94 16.72 -12.47
CA ASP A 481 -77.60 17.56 -11.46
C ASP A 481 -77.79 17.11 -9.99
N THR A 482 -77.35 18.04 -9.15
CA THR A 482 -77.65 18.33 -7.76
C THR A 482 -79.14 18.46 -7.45
N TYR A 483 -79.69 17.66 -6.52
CA TYR A 483 -80.73 18.10 -5.58
C TYR A 483 -80.74 17.18 -4.35
N GLY A 484 -80.53 17.76 -3.17
CA GLY A 484 -80.72 17.10 -1.88
C GLY A 484 -82.19 17.04 -1.51
N LEU A 485 -82.75 15.84 -1.45
CA LEU A 485 -84.04 15.51 -0.85
C LEU A 485 -84.00 14.04 -0.40
N ASN A 486 -83.66 13.80 0.87
CA ASN A 486 -84.34 12.82 1.73
C ASN A 486 -83.89 13.03 3.18
N THR A 487 -84.82 13.64 3.89
CA THR A 487 -84.96 13.88 5.32
C THR A 487 -85.22 12.59 6.11
N GLY A 488 -84.69 12.53 7.34
CA GLY A 488 -85.07 11.59 8.42
C GLY A 488 -84.45 10.20 8.28
N ASP A 489 -84.01 9.50 9.32
CA ASP A 489 -84.19 9.65 10.77
C ASP A 489 -83.13 8.76 11.46
N GLY A 490 -82.97 8.94 12.77
CA GLY A 490 -81.80 8.59 13.57
C GLY A 490 -81.28 7.15 13.58
N MET A 491 -79.97 7.03 13.80
CA MET A 491 -79.43 6.04 14.73
C MET A 491 -78.07 6.50 15.27
N GLN A 492 -77.99 6.53 16.59
CA GLN A 492 -76.85 6.90 17.40
C GLN A 492 -75.95 5.67 17.57
N MET A 493 -74.70 5.67 17.10
CA MET A 493 -73.69 4.69 17.55
C MET A 493 -72.29 5.29 17.67
N ILE A 494 -71.72 5.02 18.83
CA ILE A 494 -70.44 5.43 19.39
C ILE A 494 -69.31 4.58 18.80
N ALA A 495 -68.30 5.21 18.20
CA ALA A 495 -66.87 4.84 18.23
C ALA A 495 -66.08 5.70 17.23
N GLN A 496 -65.55 6.85 17.67
CA GLN A 496 -64.67 7.68 16.84
C GLN A 496 -63.20 7.29 17.09
N THR A 497 -62.50 6.90 16.03
CA THR A 497 -61.05 6.69 16.10
C THR A 497 -60.32 8.05 16.16
N PRO A 498 -59.13 8.14 16.80
CA PRO A 498 -58.36 9.39 16.88
C PRO A 498 -57.99 10.01 15.52
N ARG A 499 -58.08 9.24 14.44
CA ARG A 499 -57.82 9.68 13.06
C ARG A 499 -58.98 10.51 12.49
N ASP A 500 -60.21 10.17 12.85
CA ASP A 500 -61.41 10.85 12.36
C ASP A 500 -61.61 12.21 13.04
N LEU A 501 -61.29 12.32 14.33
CA LEU A 501 -61.26 13.60 15.06
C LEU A 501 -60.25 14.60 14.46
N ARG A 502 -59.09 14.11 14.01
CA ARG A 502 -58.08 14.96 13.34
C ARG A 502 -58.53 15.41 11.96
N LEU A 503 -59.20 14.55 11.20
CA LEU A 503 -59.75 14.92 9.90
C LEU A 503 -60.84 16.00 10.05
N GLN A 504 -61.69 15.87 11.06
CA GLN A 504 -62.76 16.82 11.35
C GLN A 504 -62.21 18.18 11.82
N GLN A 505 -61.18 18.19 12.68
CA GLN A 505 -60.49 19.43 13.09
C GLN A 505 -59.78 20.12 11.92
N ASN A 506 -59.16 19.35 11.02
CA ASN A 506 -58.51 19.91 9.84
C ASN A 506 -59.52 20.48 8.83
N ALA A 507 -60.67 19.81 8.65
CA ALA A 507 -61.77 20.33 7.83
C ALA A 507 -62.31 21.65 8.42
N PHE A 508 -62.49 21.73 9.73
CA PHE A 508 -62.96 22.95 10.42
C PHE A 508 -61.95 24.11 10.31
N ARG A 509 -60.65 23.83 10.44
CA ARG A 509 -59.60 24.84 10.22
C ARG A 509 -59.57 25.35 8.79
N ASN A 510 -59.75 24.48 7.81
CA ASN A 510 -59.77 24.88 6.40
C ASN A 510 -61.01 25.71 6.05
N ASP A 511 -62.16 25.44 6.68
CA ASP A 511 -63.38 26.23 6.54
C ASP A 511 -63.28 27.63 7.19
N ILE A 512 -62.60 27.74 8.34
CA ILE A 512 -62.32 29.06 8.95
C ILE A 512 -61.31 29.84 8.09
N LYS A 513 -60.31 29.17 7.53
CA LYS A 513 -59.30 29.80 6.69
C LYS A 513 -59.89 30.34 5.38
N SER A 514 -60.81 29.60 4.76
CA SER A 514 -61.53 30.07 3.56
C SER A 514 -62.43 31.27 3.88
N LYS A 515 -63.16 31.25 5.02
CA LYS A 515 -64.02 32.35 5.48
C LYS A 515 -63.24 33.62 5.84
N LEU A 516 -62.07 33.49 6.46
CA LEU A 516 -61.19 34.64 6.75
C LEU A 516 -60.53 35.21 5.50
N SER A 517 -60.21 34.37 4.51
CA SER A 517 -59.67 34.83 3.22
C SER A 517 -60.71 35.48 2.29
N ALA A 518 -62.00 35.29 2.58
CA ALA A 518 -63.11 35.87 1.83
C ALA A 518 -63.52 37.27 2.33
N LEU A 519 -62.86 37.80 3.37
CA LEU A 519 -63.09 39.17 3.82
C LEU A 519 -62.48 40.17 2.81
N PRO A 520 -63.23 41.20 2.38
CA PRO A 520 -62.71 42.25 1.51
C PRO A 520 -61.60 43.04 2.20
N LYS A 521 -60.46 43.22 1.52
CA LYS A 521 -59.38 44.10 2.02
C LYS A 521 -59.88 45.55 2.08
N PRO A 522 -59.60 46.31 3.16
CA PRO A 522 -60.04 47.71 3.25
C PRO A 522 -59.38 48.55 2.15
N LYS A 523 -60.19 49.37 1.49
CA LYS A 523 -59.74 50.38 0.51
C LYS A 523 -59.19 51.56 1.28
N GLU A 524 -57.92 51.87 1.06
CA GLU A 524 -57.31 53.14 1.47
C GLU A 524 -57.99 54.29 0.71
N MET A 525 -58.47 55.28 1.45
CA MET A 525 -58.91 56.57 0.95
C MET A 525 -58.11 57.62 1.73
N ASP A 526 -57.28 58.33 0.99
CA ASP A 526 -56.46 59.44 1.45
C ASP A 526 -57.32 60.56 2.04
N PHE A 527 -56.98 60.99 3.25
CA PHE A 527 -57.38 62.30 3.77
C PHE A 527 -56.13 63.00 4.31
N GLU A 528 -55.75 64.04 3.59
CA GLU A 528 -54.68 65.00 3.86
C GLU A 528 -55.14 65.95 5.00
N LEU A 529 -54.38 65.98 6.09
CA LEU A 529 -54.55 66.95 7.19
C LEU A 529 -53.16 67.43 7.62
N GLU A 530 -52.77 68.62 7.16
CA GLU A 530 -51.53 69.31 7.50
C GLU A 530 -51.60 69.96 8.88
N LEU A 531 -50.56 69.78 9.72
CA LEU A 531 -50.04 70.71 10.75
C LEU A 531 -48.79 70.06 11.45
N PRO A 532 -47.81 70.84 11.98
CA PRO A 532 -46.56 71.21 11.27
C PRO A 532 -45.23 70.58 11.75
N GLU A 533 -44.18 70.94 10.99
CA GLU A 533 -42.75 70.63 11.12
C GLU A 533 -42.16 70.54 12.54
N GLU A 534 -41.61 69.37 12.87
CA GLU A 534 -40.38 69.27 13.68
C GLU A 534 -39.60 67.98 13.33
N GLN A 535 -38.54 68.18 12.53
CA GLN A 535 -37.32 67.39 12.40
C GLN A 535 -37.42 65.86 12.60
N GLN A 536 -37.67 65.14 11.50
CA GLN A 536 -37.51 63.70 11.43
C GLN A 536 -36.05 63.35 11.08
N GLU A 537 -35.27 62.91 12.08
CA GLU A 537 -34.06 62.12 11.82
C GLU A 537 -34.47 60.83 11.10
N VAL A 538 -33.79 60.54 9.99
CA VAL A 538 -33.95 59.31 9.20
C VAL A 538 -33.45 58.13 10.03
N GLY A 539 -34.34 57.46 10.75
CA GLY A 539 -34.13 56.10 11.23
C GLY A 539 -34.28 55.12 10.06
N PRO A 540 -33.39 54.13 9.89
CA PRO A 540 -33.48 53.20 8.77
C PRO A 540 -34.71 52.29 8.92
N ASP A 541 -35.44 52.12 7.82
CA ASP A 541 -36.48 51.10 7.68
C ASP A 541 -35.89 49.74 8.07
N VAL A 542 -36.37 49.17 9.18
CA VAL A 542 -36.10 47.77 9.51
C VAL A 542 -36.99 46.93 8.62
N GLU A 543 -36.45 46.55 7.45
CA GLU A 543 -36.99 45.43 6.67
C GLU A 543 -37.10 44.23 7.62
N MET A 544 -38.33 43.85 7.97
CA MET A 544 -38.59 42.59 8.64
C MET A 544 -38.33 41.45 7.64
N SER A 545 -37.06 41.09 7.49
CA SER A 545 -36.66 39.84 6.86
C SER A 545 -37.28 38.71 7.68
N GLU A 546 -38.15 37.91 7.05
CA GLU A 546 -38.65 36.67 7.65
C GLU A 546 -37.45 35.79 7.98
N GLU A 547 -37.04 35.83 9.24
CA GLU A 547 -35.85 35.13 9.72
C GLU A 547 -36.01 33.63 9.46
N ASP A 548 -35.08 33.08 8.66
CA ASP A 548 -35.00 31.69 8.24
C ASP A 548 -35.28 30.75 9.42
N ALA A 549 -36.22 29.83 9.28
CA ALA A 549 -36.73 29.01 10.40
C ALA A 549 -35.60 28.28 11.14
N ALA A 550 -34.54 27.91 10.41
CA ALA A 550 -33.33 27.31 10.96
C ALA A 550 -32.58 28.23 11.94
N ARG A 551 -32.57 29.55 11.73
CA ARG A 551 -31.92 30.52 12.64
C ARG A 551 -32.73 30.73 13.92
N ARG A 552 -34.06 30.79 13.81
CA ARG A 552 -34.96 30.87 14.97
C ARG A 552 -34.84 29.63 15.85
N ASP A 553 -34.82 28.45 15.24
CA ASP A 553 -34.64 27.18 15.96
C ASP A 553 -33.24 27.08 16.58
N ALA A 554 -32.20 27.55 15.88
CA ALA A 554 -30.85 27.61 16.44
C ALA A 554 -30.75 28.56 17.64
N ARG A 555 -31.41 29.73 17.58
CA ARG A 555 -31.46 30.69 18.69
C ARG A 555 -32.24 30.15 19.87
N ASN A 556 -33.40 29.54 19.63
CA ASN A 556 -34.21 28.91 20.67
C ASN A 556 -33.48 27.74 21.33
N LYS A 557 -32.80 26.91 20.53
CA LYS A 557 -31.97 25.82 21.03
C LYS A 557 -30.77 26.34 21.82
N ALA A 558 -30.10 27.40 21.35
CA ALA A 558 -29.01 28.02 22.09
C ALA A 558 -29.48 28.62 23.43
N ALA A 559 -30.68 29.21 23.46
CA ALA A 559 -31.29 29.70 24.70
C ALA A 559 -31.64 28.55 25.65
N GLN A 560 -32.20 27.44 25.15
CA GLN A 560 -32.47 26.25 25.94
C GLN A 560 -31.18 25.61 26.48
N ASP A 561 -30.14 25.49 25.65
CA ASP A 561 -28.84 24.97 26.05
C ASP A 561 -28.17 25.89 27.10
N ALA A 562 -28.34 27.20 26.98
CA ALA A 562 -27.85 28.17 27.97
C ALA A 562 -28.57 28.04 29.32
N LEU A 563 -29.90 27.89 29.30
CA LEU A 563 -30.71 27.63 30.50
C LEU A 563 -30.32 26.30 31.15
N ALA A 564 -30.17 25.23 30.36
CA ALA A 564 -29.74 23.92 30.86
C ALA A 564 -28.33 23.97 31.48
N ARG A 565 -27.39 24.73 30.88
CA ARG A 565 -26.05 24.96 31.46
C ARG A 565 -26.10 25.77 32.75
N ALA A 566 -26.99 26.76 32.84
CA ALA A 566 -27.19 27.55 34.06
C ALA A 566 -27.79 26.68 35.18
N GLU A 567 -28.79 25.85 34.86
CA GLU A 567 -29.36 24.88 35.80
C GLU A 567 -28.34 23.83 36.26
N PHE A 568 -27.52 23.29 35.35
CA PHE A 568 -26.44 22.37 35.71
C PHE A 568 -25.40 23.00 36.63
N LYS A 569 -25.05 24.27 36.42
CA LYS A 569 -24.16 25.03 37.32
C LYS A 569 -24.77 25.29 38.71
N ARG A 570 -26.11 25.31 38.82
CA ARG A 570 -26.84 25.42 40.11
C ARG A 570 -26.90 24.09 40.88
N GLN A 571 -26.61 22.95 40.23
CA GLN A 571 -26.58 21.64 40.89
C GLN A 571 -25.33 21.48 41.77
N SER A 572 -25.35 20.50 42.68
CA SER A 572 -24.22 20.23 43.58
C SER A 572 -22.96 19.81 42.82
N GLN A 573 -21.79 20.03 43.42
CA GLN A 573 -20.50 19.66 42.82
C GLN A 573 -20.37 18.15 42.56
N VAL A 574 -21.06 17.33 43.36
CA VAL A 574 -21.11 15.86 43.20
C VAL A 574 -21.78 15.50 41.87
N VAL A 575 -22.88 16.19 41.53
CA VAL A 575 -23.58 16.02 40.25
C VAL A 575 -22.76 16.58 39.09
N GLN A 576 -22.14 17.74 39.26
CA GLN A 576 -21.28 18.35 38.23
C GLN A 576 -20.06 17.50 37.87
N ARG A 577 -19.50 16.77 38.85
CA ARG A 577 -18.34 15.89 38.69
C ARG A 577 -18.70 14.45 38.29
N GLY A 578 -20.00 14.11 38.21
CA GLY A 578 -20.44 12.77 37.84
C GLY A 578 -20.01 11.66 38.80
N LEU A 579 -19.82 11.97 40.08
CA LEU A 579 -19.35 11.01 41.09
C LEU A 579 -20.44 9.97 41.43
N PRO A 580 -20.07 8.72 41.80
CA PRO A 580 -21.02 7.68 42.16
C PRO A 580 -21.81 8.07 43.42
N ARG A 581 -23.12 7.82 43.40
CA ARG A 581 -24.05 8.20 44.49
C ARG A 581 -24.58 6.97 45.22
N PRO A 582 -24.80 7.05 46.55
CA PRO A 582 -25.35 5.95 47.32
C PRO A 582 -26.78 5.61 46.86
N SER A 583 -27.09 4.31 46.78
CA SER A 583 -28.42 3.82 46.39
C SER A 583 -29.45 3.86 47.52
N VAL A 584 -28.97 3.88 48.77
CA VAL A 584 -29.78 3.99 49.99
C VAL A 584 -29.15 5.08 50.86
N VAL A 585 -29.95 6.06 51.27
CA VAL A 585 -29.54 7.14 52.17
C VAL A 585 -30.46 7.10 53.40
N ASP A 586 -29.87 7.00 54.58
CA ASP A 586 -30.60 7.01 55.86
C ASP A 586 -30.45 8.38 56.51
N LEU A 587 -31.47 9.23 56.37
CA LEU A 587 -31.42 10.62 56.80
C LEU A 587 -31.45 10.74 58.33
N ASP A 588 -32.23 9.90 59.01
CA ASP A 588 -32.38 9.96 60.46
C ASP A 588 -31.09 9.56 61.17
N ALA A 589 -30.36 8.57 60.63
CA ALA A 589 -29.03 8.18 61.13
C ALA A 589 -27.99 9.29 60.92
N MET A 590 -28.01 9.97 59.76
CA MET A 590 -27.09 11.08 59.48
C MET A 590 -27.36 12.30 60.36
N LEU A 591 -28.64 12.62 60.62
CA LEU A 591 -29.02 13.71 61.53
C LEU A 591 -28.64 13.40 62.98
N LYS A 592 -28.77 12.14 63.40
CA LYS A 592 -28.32 11.71 64.73
C LYS A 592 -26.81 11.85 64.89
N ASN A 593 -26.02 11.39 63.91
CA ASN A 593 -24.57 11.54 63.93
C ASN A 593 -24.16 13.03 63.95
N ALA A 594 -24.85 13.88 63.19
CA ALA A 594 -24.60 15.32 63.19
C ALA A 594 -24.93 15.98 64.54
N ALA A 595 -25.89 15.45 65.31
CA ALA A 595 -26.22 15.94 66.65
C ALA A 595 -25.25 15.46 67.73
N GLU A 596 -24.52 14.37 67.49
CA GLU A 596 -23.49 13.81 68.39
C GLU A 596 -22.14 14.54 68.26
N ASP A 597 -21.96 15.39 67.23
CA ASP A 597 -20.75 16.20 67.05
C ASP A 597 -20.63 17.31 68.12
N SER A 598 -19.47 17.38 68.79
CA SER A 598 -19.19 18.34 69.87
C SER A 598 -19.12 19.82 69.43
N ASP A 599 -18.76 20.08 68.16
CA ASP A 599 -18.62 21.42 67.61
C ASP A 599 -19.95 21.90 67.00
N SER A 600 -20.54 22.95 67.59
CA SER A 600 -21.84 23.49 67.13
C SER A 600 -21.85 23.88 65.65
N ILE A 601 -20.74 24.39 65.11
CA ILE A 601 -20.62 24.82 63.70
C ILE A 601 -20.54 23.60 62.77
N LYS A 602 -19.82 22.55 63.18
CA LYS A 602 -19.73 21.32 62.39
C LYS A 602 -21.07 20.58 62.40
N SER A 603 -21.75 20.57 63.55
CA SER A 603 -23.10 20.02 63.70
C SER A 603 -24.09 20.68 62.73
N SER A 604 -24.12 22.02 62.63
CA SER A 604 -25.01 22.71 61.70
C SER A 604 -24.68 22.41 60.23
N ILE A 605 -23.40 22.38 59.87
CA ILE A 605 -22.95 22.04 58.50
C ILE A 605 -23.33 20.60 58.15
N ASN A 606 -23.15 19.65 59.06
CA ASN A 606 -23.44 18.24 58.84
C ASN A 606 -24.96 17.98 58.72
N GLN A 607 -25.79 18.73 59.46
CA GLN A 607 -27.24 18.69 59.33
C GLN A 607 -27.71 19.19 57.96
N GLU A 608 -27.17 20.32 57.48
CA GLU A 608 -27.47 20.86 56.15
C GLU A 608 -26.96 19.93 55.03
N MET A 609 -25.76 19.37 55.20
CA MET A 609 -25.18 18.41 54.27
C MET A 609 -26.02 17.14 54.14
N ALA A 610 -26.53 16.60 55.25
CA ALA A 610 -27.41 15.43 55.23
C ALA A 610 -28.71 15.69 54.45
N GLN A 611 -29.30 16.88 54.62
CA GLN A 611 -30.51 17.29 53.87
C GLN A 611 -30.21 17.46 52.38
N LEU A 612 -29.07 18.05 52.01
CA LEU A 612 -28.66 18.20 50.61
C LEU A 612 -28.41 16.85 49.92
N ILE A 613 -27.75 15.91 50.60
CA ILE A 613 -27.50 14.55 50.08
C ILE A 613 -28.82 13.82 49.83
N ALA A 614 -29.78 13.92 50.75
CA ALA A 614 -31.09 13.30 50.59
C ALA A 614 -31.90 13.94 49.43
N ASN A 615 -31.85 15.27 49.27
CA ASN A 615 -32.50 15.94 48.15
C ASN A 615 -31.89 15.53 46.80
N ASP A 616 -30.56 15.53 46.68
CA ASP A 616 -29.87 15.11 45.47
C ASP A 616 -30.14 13.64 45.12
N ALA A 617 -30.22 12.78 46.13
CA ALA A 617 -30.55 11.36 45.97
C ALA A 617 -31.99 11.14 45.46
N LEU A 618 -32.95 11.99 45.84
CA LEU A 618 -34.34 11.95 45.37
C LEU A 618 -34.52 12.61 43.99
N LYS A 619 -33.84 13.73 43.74
CA LYS A 619 -34.03 14.54 42.52
C LYS A 619 -33.30 13.96 41.30
N PHE A 620 -32.10 13.42 41.51
CA PHE A 620 -31.24 12.95 40.41
C PHE A 620 -30.92 11.45 40.47
N GLY A 621 -31.26 10.76 41.57
CA GLY A 621 -31.09 9.32 41.75
C GLY A 621 -32.42 8.59 41.86
N LYS A 622 -32.43 7.28 41.57
CA LYS A 622 -33.53 6.36 41.96
C LYS A 622 -33.27 5.78 43.36
N ALA A 623 -32.72 6.58 44.27
CA ALA A 623 -32.28 6.12 45.57
C ALA A 623 -33.45 6.08 46.56
N LYS A 624 -33.43 5.13 47.50
CA LYS A 624 -34.40 5.06 48.59
C LYS A 624 -33.90 5.88 49.78
N VAL A 625 -34.61 6.94 50.13
CA VAL A 625 -34.34 7.74 51.34
C VAL A 625 -35.23 7.24 52.49
N ARG A 626 -34.63 6.91 53.63
CA ARG A 626 -35.34 6.61 54.89
C ARG A 626 -35.35 7.87 55.77
N GLY A 627 -36.51 8.25 56.30
CA GLY A 627 -36.70 9.45 57.13
C GLY A 627 -37.59 10.53 56.50
N THR A 628 -37.93 11.58 57.27
CA THR A 628 -38.78 12.69 56.80
C THR A 628 -37.93 13.82 56.18
N HIS A 629 -37.87 13.86 54.84
CA HIS A 629 -37.11 14.88 54.11
C HIS A 629 -37.85 16.22 54.00
N LYS A 630 -37.17 17.34 54.29
CA LYS A 630 -37.66 18.70 54.05
C LYS A 630 -37.12 19.24 52.72
N PRO A 631 -37.94 19.82 51.84
CA PRO A 631 -37.46 20.47 50.61
C PRO A 631 -36.45 21.57 50.92
N THR A 632 -35.34 21.60 50.19
CA THR A 632 -34.33 22.66 50.36
C THR A 632 -34.87 24.01 49.90
N GLN A 633 -34.54 25.06 50.64
CA GLN A 633 -34.90 26.44 50.27
C GLN A 633 -34.23 26.83 48.95
N ALA A 634 -34.96 27.54 48.09
CA ALA A 634 -34.43 28.09 46.85
C ALA A 634 -33.84 29.48 47.12
N PHE A 635 -32.57 29.67 46.77
CA PHE A 635 -31.89 30.97 46.87
C PHE A 635 -31.77 31.61 45.48
N SER A 636 -31.85 32.94 45.42
CA SER A 636 -31.60 33.68 44.17
C SER A 636 -30.12 33.66 43.79
N ASP A 637 -29.81 33.74 42.50
CA ASP A 637 -28.41 33.74 42.03
C ASP A 637 -27.61 34.92 42.61
N ASP A 638 -28.26 36.06 42.85
CA ASP A 638 -27.63 37.24 43.46
C ASP A 638 -27.27 37.02 44.92
N GLU A 639 -28.11 36.32 45.69
CA GLU A 639 -27.81 35.93 47.07
C GLU A 639 -26.67 34.93 47.14
N VAL A 640 -26.68 33.92 46.26
CA VAL A 640 -25.60 32.92 46.18
C VAL A 640 -24.28 33.57 45.77
N GLN A 641 -24.31 34.53 44.83
CA GLN A 641 -23.11 35.28 44.46
C GLN A 641 -22.63 36.19 45.59
N ARG A 642 -23.53 36.87 46.31
CA ARG A 642 -23.19 37.70 47.47
C ARG A 642 -22.58 36.86 48.59
N ALA A 643 -23.16 35.69 48.88
CA ALA A 643 -22.63 34.73 49.84
C ALA A 643 -21.25 34.20 49.41
N ARG A 644 -21.07 33.81 48.14
CA ARG A 644 -19.76 33.38 47.62
C ARG A 644 -18.70 34.47 47.71
N ARG A 645 -19.07 35.73 47.42
CA ARG A 645 -18.17 36.88 47.59
C ARG A 645 -17.85 37.12 49.06
N GLY A 646 -18.83 37.03 49.96
CA GLY A 646 -18.63 37.15 51.41
C GLY A 646 -17.69 36.07 51.95
N VAL A 647 -17.95 34.80 51.63
CA VAL A 647 -17.07 33.67 51.98
C VAL A 647 -15.68 33.84 51.37
N ALA A 648 -15.56 34.29 50.12
CA ALA A 648 -14.26 34.54 49.51
C ALA A 648 -13.49 35.71 50.16
N LEU A 649 -14.18 36.73 50.67
CA LEU A 649 -13.59 37.85 51.40
C LEU A 649 -13.16 37.45 52.81
N GLU A 650 -13.91 36.58 53.49
CA GLU A 650 -13.54 36.05 54.81
C GLU A 650 -12.43 34.98 54.71
N MET A 651 -12.54 34.05 53.76
CA MET A 651 -11.49 33.06 53.46
C MET A 651 -10.23 33.69 52.87
N GLY A 652 -10.33 34.90 52.31
CA GLY A 652 -9.19 35.67 51.81
C GLY A 652 -8.29 36.23 52.92
N LYS A 653 -8.73 36.22 54.18
CA LYS A 653 -7.92 36.68 55.32
C LYS A 653 -7.00 35.60 55.92
N ASP A 654 -7.28 34.32 55.67
CA ASP A 654 -6.47 33.18 56.16
C ASP A 654 -5.87 32.36 55.00
N GLU A 655 -4.76 32.84 54.43
CA GLU A 655 -4.00 32.11 53.40
C GLU A 655 -3.56 30.71 53.86
N ARG A 656 -3.31 30.54 55.17
CA ARG A 656 -2.95 29.25 55.80
C ARG A 656 -4.07 28.21 55.70
N GLY A 657 -5.32 28.60 55.87
CA GLY A 657 -6.46 27.68 55.82
C GLY A 657 -6.71 27.16 54.40
N ARG A 658 -6.46 27.98 53.38
CA ARG A 658 -6.61 27.62 51.97
C ARG A 658 -5.52 26.66 51.50
N ALA A 659 -4.29 26.85 51.95
CA ALA A 659 -3.18 25.92 51.72
C ALA A 659 -3.44 24.55 52.38
N LEU A 660 -3.86 24.52 53.65
CA LEU A 660 -4.17 23.28 54.37
C LEU A 660 -5.32 22.47 53.74
N LEU A 661 -6.30 23.12 53.10
CA LEU A 661 -7.42 22.43 52.47
C LEU A 661 -7.07 21.87 51.09
N VAL A 662 -6.25 22.60 50.32
CA VAL A 662 -5.74 22.15 49.01
C VAL A 662 -4.68 21.06 49.18
N ASP A 663 -3.77 21.23 50.15
CA ASP A 663 -2.77 20.22 50.50
C ASP A 663 -3.41 19.04 51.24
N GLY A 664 -4.43 19.27 52.06
CA GLY A 664 -5.17 18.20 52.74
C GLY A 664 -6.01 17.37 51.78
N PHE A 665 -6.68 18.01 50.82
CA PHE A 665 -7.38 17.30 49.74
C PHE A 665 -6.38 16.65 48.78
N GLY A 666 -5.30 17.33 48.43
CA GLY A 666 -4.21 16.81 47.60
C GLY A 666 -3.57 15.57 48.22
N ALA A 667 -3.21 15.62 49.51
CA ALA A 667 -2.64 14.51 50.24
C ALA A 667 -3.64 13.37 50.48
N ALA A 668 -4.93 13.66 50.74
CA ALA A 668 -5.94 12.61 50.85
C ALA A 668 -6.24 11.96 49.49
N TRP A 669 -6.22 12.75 48.41
CA TRP A 669 -6.41 12.30 47.04
C TRP A 669 -5.22 11.49 46.54
N GLU A 670 -3.99 11.97 46.76
CA GLU A 670 -2.75 11.27 46.48
C GLU A 670 -2.66 10.00 47.30
N LYS A 671 -2.90 10.01 48.61
CA LYS A 671 -2.91 8.79 49.43
C LYS A 671 -3.97 7.76 49.01
N ALA A 672 -5.10 8.22 48.46
CA ALA A 672 -6.12 7.33 47.88
C ALA A 672 -5.76 6.80 46.48
N HIS A 673 -4.89 7.50 45.73
CA HIS A 673 -4.50 7.17 44.34
C HIS A 673 -3.01 6.81 44.18
N GLU A 674 -2.23 6.78 45.25
CA GLU A 674 -0.78 6.48 45.31
C GLU A 674 -0.44 5.04 44.95
N ARG A 675 -1.44 4.17 44.82
CA ARG A 675 -1.29 2.86 44.16
C ARG A 675 -1.33 2.95 42.63
N GLY A 676 -0.93 4.09 42.08
CA GLY A 676 -0.95 4.41 40.64
C GLY A 676 0.40 4.89 40.11
N MET A 677 1.52 4.57 40.79
CA MET A 677 2.84 4.78 40.21
C MET A 677 3.05 3.80 39.06
N LEU A 678 3.51 4.28 37.91
CA LEU A 678 3.83 3.47 36.73
C LEU A 678 4.72 2.29 37.13
N PRO A 679 4.25 1.03 36.99
CA PRO A 679 5.08 -0.14 37.24
C PRO A 679 6.26 -0.14 36.26
N GLY A 680 7.48 -0.12 36.78
CA GLY A 680 8.71 -0.18 35.98
C GLY A 680 9.83 0.79 36.40
N LEU A 681 9.56 1.81 37.22
CA LEU A 681 10.63 2.72 37.67
C LEU A 681 11.29 2.34 39.00
N ALA A 682 10.68 1.44 39.78
CA ALA A 682 11.15 1.09 41.12
C ALA A 682 12.07 -0.15 41.19
N GLY A 683 12.36 -0.81 40.06
CA GLY A 683 13.03 -2.12 40.02
C GLY A 683 14.25 -2.21 39.10
N TYR A 684 14.95 -1.10 38.83
CA TYR A 684 16.21 -1.13 38.08
C TYR A 684 17.44 -1.49 38.94
N ALA A 685 17.22 -2.15 40.07
CA ALA A 685 18.28 -2.75 40.85
C ALA A 685 17.93 -4.23 41.05
N GLU A 686 18.64 -5.05 40.28
CA GLU A 686 18.91 -6.47 40.52
C GLU A 686 17.85 -7.51 40.06
N ASP A 687 18.40 -8.41 39.24
CA ASP A 687 18.04 -9.79 38.93
C ASP A 687 17.07 -10.15 37.78
N GLU A 688 17.64 -11.01 36.92
CA GLU A 688 17.11 -11.66 35.73
C GLU A 688 15.93 -12.61 36.07
N ILE A 689 14.74 -12.05 36.24
CA ILE A 689 13.50 -12.83 36.28
C ILE A 689 12.58 -12.35 35.14
N ASP A 690 12.26 -13.31 34.26
CA ASP A 690 11.46 -13.20 33.03
C ASP A 690 10.59 -11.94 32.90
N GLU A 691 11.08 -10.97 32.12
CA GLU A 691 10.38 -9.75 31.72
C GLU A 691 8.97 -10.03 31.16
N HIS A 692 8.78 -11.21 30.56
CA HIS A 692 7.53 -11.62 29.95
C HIS A 692 6.50 -12.13 30.97
N GLN A 693 6.93 -12.71 32.10
CA GLN A 693 6.06 -13.18 33.17
C GLN A 693 5.56 -11.99 34.00
N LEU A 694 6.46 -11.05 34.33
CA LEU A 694 6.15 -9.82 35.06
C LEU A 694 5.25 -8.85 34.28
N MET A 695 5.42 -8.75 32.96
CA MET A 695 4.50 -8.00 32.11
C MET A 695 3.09 -8.59 32.11
N ILE A 696 2.95 -9.92 32.11
CA ILE A 696 1.63 -10.57 32.14
C ILE A 696 0.98 -10.37 33.52
N GLU A 697 1.73 -10.48 34.62
CA GLU A 697 1.22 -10.25 35.98
C GLU A 697 0.90 -8.78 36.26
N ALA A 698 1.62 -7.82 35.68
CA ALA A 698 1.29 -6.40 35.77
C ALA A 698 -0.01 -6.03 35.03
N PHE A 699 -0.41 -6.82 34.02
CA PHE A 699 -1.69 -6.68 33.33
C PHE A 699 -2.82 -7.49 33.98
N ASP A 700 -2.50 -8.53 34.77
CA ASP A 700 -3.50 -9.32 35.48
C ASP A 700 -3.76 -8.84 36.91
N VAL A 701 -4.70 -7.90 36.98
CA VAL A 701 -5.26 -7.32 38.20
C VAL A 701 -5.97 -8.37 39.06
N SER A 702 -5.23 -9.08 39.92
CA SER A 702 -5.78 -10.03 40.90
C SER A 702 -5.79 -9.56 42.37
N PRO A 703 -5.04 -8.53 42.84
CA PRO A 703 -5.18 -8.08 44.24
C PRO A 703 -6.25 -6.99 44.50
N LEU A 704 -6.88 -6.39 43.48
CA LEU A 704 -7.69 -5.16 43.63
C LEU A 704 -9.21 -5.35 43.53
N LYS A 705 -9.71 -6.50 44.00
CA LYS A 705 -11.15 -6.85 44.01
C LYS A 705 -12.00 -6.11 45.07
N ARG A 706 -11.52 -5.00 45.65
CA ARG A 706 -12.19 -4.26 46.74
C ARG A 706 -12.75 -2.89 46.37
N CYS A 707 -12.44 -2.38 45.18
CA CYS A 707 -12.91 -1.08 44.71
C CYS A 707 -13.61 -1.33 43.38
N GLY A 708 -14.94 -1.26 43.32
CA GLY A 708 -15.74 -1.65 42.14
C GLY A 708 -15.58 -0.77 40.89
N LEU A 709 -14.36 -0.39 40.50
CA LEU A 709 -14.05 0.14 39.17
C LEU A 709 -13.79 -1.01 38.20
N ASN A 710 -14.42 -0.97 37.03
CA ASN A 710 -14.29 -2.00 36.02
C ASN A 710 -12.86 -2.03 35.45
N LYS A 711 -12.25 -3.23 35.41
CA LYS A 711 -10.91 -3.51 34.82
C LYS A 711 -10.73 -2.93 33.40
N ALA A 712 -11.83 -2.75 32.67
CA ALA A 712 -11.86 -2.21 31.33
C ALA A 712 -11.53 -0.70 31.27
N ASP A 713 -12.04 0.11 32.20
CA ASP A 713 -12.01 1.57 32.08
C ASP A 713 -10.61 2.14 32.39
N LEU A 714 -9.91 1.55 33.35
CA LEU A 714 -8.53 1.93 33.69
C LEU A 714 -7.53 1.55 32.58
N SER A 715 -7.68 0.34 32.03
CA SER A 715 -6.88 -0.13 30.89
C SER A 715 -7.11 0.74 29.65
N GLN A 716 -8.36 1.11 29.37
CA GLN A 716 -8.70 2.03 28.29
C GLN A 716 -8.11 3.43 28.49
N ASN A 717 -8.07 3.96 29.72
CA ASN A 717 -7.52 5.29 30.00
C ASN A 717 -5.98 5.33 29.82
N ILE A 718 -5.28 4.26 30.20
CA ILE A 718 -3.83 4.14 29.97
C ILE A 718 -3.55 3.97 28.46
N GLN A 719 -4.29 3.11 27.78
CA GLN A 719 -4.15 2.90 26.34
C GLN A 719 -4.41 4.19 25.55
N THR A 720 -5.45 4.94 25.90
CA THR A 720 -5.75 6.22 25.25
C THR A 720 -4.67 7.26 25.50
N ARG A 721 -4.06 7.31 26.69
CA ARG A 721 -2.90 8.18 26.95
C ARG A 721 -1.69 7.79 26.12
N ILE A 722 -1.36 6.50 26.02
CA ILE A 722 -0.26 6.00 25.19
C ILE A 722 -0.50 6.35 23.71
N ILE A 723 -1.71 6.11 23.21
CA ILE A 723 -2.08 6.44 21.83
C ILE A 723 -1.92 7.96 21.59
N SER A 724 -2.43 8.78 22.51
CA SER A 724 -2.32 10.24 22.38
C SER A 724 -0.86 10.75 22.41
N SER A 725 0.00 10.12 23.20
CA SER A 725 1.43 10.44 23.26
C SER A 725 2.16 10.00 22.01
N ALA A 726 1.83 8.81 21.49
CA ALA A 726 2.37 8.29 20.24
C ALA A 726 1.96 9.14 19.04
N GLU A 727 0.71 9.61 19.00
CA GLU A 727 0.24 10.54 17.96
C GLU A 727 1.00 11.86 17.99
N LYS A 728 1.20 12.45 19.19
CA LYS A 728 2.03 13.65 19.35
C LYS A 728 3.47 13.40 18.92
N GLY A 729 4.07 12.28 19.34
CA GLY A 729 5.41 11.85 18.91
C GLY A 729 5.52 11.75 17.39
N ASN A 730 4.60 11.05 16.74
CA ASN A 730 4.57 10.90 15.29
C ASN A 730 4.45 12.24 14.56
N THR A 731 3.62 13.16 15.05
CA THR A 731 3.52 14.50 14.43
C THR A 731 4.81 15.30 14.57
N LEU A 732 5.50 15.20 15.71
CA LEU A 732 6.79 15.85 15.93
C LEU A 732 7.87 15.21 15.07
N GLU A 733 7.93 13.89 14.99
CA GLU A 733 8.87 13.16 14.13
C GLU A 733 8.67 13.49 12.66
N GLN A 734 7.43 13.60 12.19
CA GLN A 734 7.17 14.00 10.80
C GLN A 734 7.60 15.45 10.52
N LYS A 735 7.45 16.36 11.50
CA LYS A 735 7.94 17.74 11.39
C LYS A 735 9.47 17.77 11.40
N LEU A 736 10.10 17.04 12.31
CA LEU A 736 11.56 16.91 12.40
C LEU A 736 12.14 16.25 11.16
N ALA A 737 11.50 15.22 10.59
CA ALA A 737 11.94 14.57 9.37
C ALA A 737 11.89 15.51 8.17
N LYS A 738 10.86 16.38 8.07
CA LYS A 738 10.78 17.39 7.00
C LYS A 738 11.86 18.46 7.14
N LEU A 739 12.13 18.94 8.36
CA LEU A 739 13.12 20.00 8.60
C LEU A 739 14.56 19.47 8.61
N HIS A 740 14.83 18.40 9.37
CA HIS A 740 16.17 17.83 9.56
C HIS A 740 16.52 16.75 8.55
N GLY A 741 15.57 16.13 7.84
CA GLY A 741 15.88 15.07 6.88
C GLY A 741 16.87 15.53 5.80
N GLY A 742 16.68 16.73 5.26
CA GLY A 742 17.62 17.33 4.30
C GLY A 742 19.01 17.60 4.91
N TYR A 743 19.04 18.10 6.16
CA TYR A 743 20.30 18.36 6.87
C TYR A 743 21.06 17.07 7.22
N VAL A 744 20.35 15.99 7.57
CA VAL A 744 20.94 14.67 7.83
C VAL A 744 21.51 14.06 6.54
N ILE A 745 20.82 14.21 5.42
CA ILE A 745 21.35 13.76 4.12
C ILE A 745 22.60 14.58 3.76
N ARG A 746 22.56 15.90 3.94
CA ARG A 746 23.71 16.78 3.70
C ARG A 746 24.89 16.46 4.61
N SER A 747 24.67 16.20 5.90
CA SER A 747 25.75 15.84 6.81
C SER A 747 26.36 14.49 6.45
N LYS A 748 25.54 13.53 6.03
CA LYS A 748 26.02 12.23 5.55
C LYS A 748 26.87 12.34 4.28
N THR A 749 26.42 13.13 3.29
CA THR A 749 27.20 13.33 2.05
C THR A 749 28.49 14.10 2.30
N LEU A 750 28.47 15.11 3.17
CA LEU A 750 29.68 15.82 3.56
C LEU A 750 30.66 14.89 4.29
N ARG A 751 30.18 14.06 5.21
CA ARG A 751 31.01 13.07 5.90
C ARG A 751 31.67 12.10 4.92
N GLN A 752 30.92 11.62 3.94
CA GLN A 752 31.45 10.74 2.90
C GLN A 752 32.52 11.44 2.03
N LYS A 753 32.27 12.69 1.61
CA LYS A 753 33.24 13.46 0.84
C LYS A 753 34.53 13.72 1.62
N ILE A 754 34.42 13.99 2.92
CA ILE A 754 35.58 14.18 3.80
C ILE A 754 36.38 12.88 3.92
N SER A 755 35.72 11.73 4.07
CA SER A 755 36.44 10.45 4.12
C SER A 755 37.11 10.11 2.79
N GLU A 756 36.43 10.30 1.66
CA GLU A 756 36.99 10.05 0.33
C GLU A 756 38.19 10.97 0.05
N ALA A 757 38.10 12.24 0.45
CA ALA A 757 39.22 13.18 0.33
C ALA A 757 40.40 12.80 1.24
N ALA A 758 40.13 12.31 2.45
CA ALA A 758 41.18 11.84 3.36
C ALA A 758 41.90 10.61 2.80
N ASP A 759 41.15 9.64 2.27
CA ASP A 759 41.72 8.44 1.64
C ASP A 759 42.54 8.79 0.39
N PHE A 760 42.05 9.74 -0.42
CA PHE A 760 42.78 10.24 -1.58
C PHE A 760 44.08 10.96 -1.18
N LEU A 761 44.05 11.78 -0.13
CA LEU A 761 45.24 12.46 0.39
C LEU A 761 46.26 11.44 0.91
N ALA A 762 45.83 10.42 1.64
CA ALA A 762 46.72 9.36 2.12
C ALA A 762 47.40 8.62 0.96
N LYS A 763 46.64 8.21 -0.06
CA LYS A 763 47.20 7.54 -1.25
C LYS A 763 48.19 8.44 -2.01
N THR A 764 47.82 9.69 -2.25
CA THR A 764 48.68 10.63 -2.96
C THR A 764 49.95 10.97 -2.19
N SER A 765 49.90 11.04 -0.86
CA SER A 765 51.09 11.20 -0.03
C SER A 765 52.05 10.02 -0.20
N ILE A 766 51.52 8.79 -0.13
CA ILE A 766 52.32 7.57 -0.36
C ILE A 766 52.91 7.58 -1.77
N ASP A 767 52.13 7.92 -2.79
CA ASP A 767 52.60 7.98 -4.17
C ASP A 767 53.72 9.01 -4.36
N VAL A 768 53.64 10.17 -3.70
CA VAL A 768 54.68 11.19 -3.74
C VAL A 768 55.96 10.68 -3.09
N ASP A 769 55.87 10.01 -1.94
CA ASP A 769 57.03 9.45 -1.25
C ASP A 769 57.68 8.32 -2.06
N VAL A 770 56.88 7.41 -2.63
CA VAL A 770 57.35 6.36 -3.53
C VAL A 770 58.06 6.97 -4.75
N LYS A 771 57.48 8.01 -5.36
CA LYS A 771 58.11 8.69 -6.51
C LYS A 771 59.40 9.39 -6.14
N ARG A 772 59.51 9.98 -4.95
CA ARG A 772 60.76 10.58 -4.47
C ARG A 772 61.85 9.53 -4.30
N ILE A 773 61.51 8.40 -3.68
CA ILE A 773 62.45 7.28 -3.50
C ILE A 773 62.86 6.70 -4.86
N ALA A 774 61.90 6.49 -5.76
CA ALA A 774 62.16 5.99 -7.10
C ALA A 774 63.05 6.96 -7.90
N ALA A 775 62.81 8.27 -7.84
CA ALA A 775 63.64 9.26 -8.51
C ALA A 775 65.09 9.23 -7.99
N ALA A 776 65.29 9.12 -6.68
CA ALA A 776 66.62 8.99 -6.09
C ALA A 776 67.32 7.68 -6.51
N ALA A 777 66.57 6.56 -6.58
CA ALA A 777 67.09 5.29 -7.03
C ALA A 777 67.47 5.29 -8.52
N GLU A 778 66.66 5.94 -9.37
CA GLU A 778 66.95 6.12 -10.80
C GLU A 778 68.19 7.00 -11.00
N GLU A 779 68.32 8.10 -10.26
CA GLU A 779 69.50 8.96 -10.33
C GLU A 779 70.78 8.20 -9.93
N ALA A 780 70.72 7.40 -8.87
CA ALA A 780 71.83 6.52 -8.48
C ALA A 780 72.13 5.46 -9.55
N GLY A 781 71.09 4.80 -10.09
CA GLY A 781 71.24 3.77 -11.13
C GLY A 781 71.81 4.32 -12.44
N LEU A 782 71.47 5.55 -12.81
CA LEU A 782 72.04 6.24 -13.97
C LEU A 782 73.54 6.48 -13.80
N ASN A 783 73.96 6.95 -12.62
CA ASN A 783 75.37 7.18 -12.33
C ASN A 783 76.19 5.88 -12.38
N ASP A 784 75.72 4.81 -11.74
CA ASP A 784 76.37 3.50 -11.77
C ASP A 784 76.49 2.94 -13.18
N ARG A 785 75.42 3.09 -14.00
CA ARG A 785 75.44 2.61 -15.38
C ARG A 785 76.41 3.41 -16.24
N LEU A 786 76.49 4.74 -16.06
CA LEU A 786 77.45 5.57 -16.77
C LEU A 786 78.89 5.24 -16.37
N GLU A 787 79.15 4.97 -15.08
CA GLU A 787 80.48 4.59 -14.60
C GLU A 787 80.92 3.25 -15.21
N LYS A 788 80.06 2.23 -15.19
CA LYS A 788 80.34 0.93 -15.84
C LYS A 788 80.64 1.07 -17.33
N ILE A 789 79.85 1.87 -18.06
CA ILE A 789 80.09 2.11 -19.48
C ILE A 789 81.42 2.84 -19.70
N ARG A 790 81.76 3.83 -18.86
CA ARG A 790 83.06 4.52 -18.94
C ARG A 790 84.22 3.55 -18.72
N ASP A 791 84.11 2.64 -17.75
CA ASP A 791 85.13 1.62 -17.49
C ASP A 791 85.28 0.65 -18.66
N GLU A 792 84.17 0.16 -19.22
CA GLU A 792 84.18 -0.69 -20.41
C GLU A 792 84.84 0.02 -21.60
N VAL A 793 84.47 1.28 -21.85
CA VAL A 793 85.08 2.11 -22.90
C VAL A 793 86.57 2.30 -22.66
N ASN A 794 87.00 2.52 -21.42
CA ASN A 794 88.41 2.65 -21.06
C ASN A 794 89.20 1.36 -21.36
N VAL A 795 88.63 0.19 -21.06
CA VAL A 795 89.24 -1.12 -21.38
C VAL A 795 89.35 -1.29 -22.90
N VAL A 796 88.30 -0.98 -23.66
CA VAL A 796 88.32 -1.06 -25.13
C VAL A 796 89.35 -0.11 -25.72
N ALA A 797 89.38 1.15 -25.28
CA ALA A 797 90.33 2.16 -25.74
C ALA A 797 91.79 1.81 -25.39
N ARG A 798 92.03 1.12 -24.27
CA ARG A 798 93.35 0.59 -23.92
C ARG A 798 93.77 -0.51 -24.89
N ARG A 799 92.90 -1.50 -25.13
CA ARG A 799 93.16 -2.60 -26.08
C ARG A 799 93.39 -2.09 -27.50
N GLU A 800 92.62 -1.09 -27.93
CA GLU A 800 92.80 -0.45 -29.24
C GLU A 800 94.19 0.20 -29.35
N ARG A 801 94.61 0.96 -28.33
CA ARG A 801 95.96 1.56 -28.29
C ARG A 801 97.06 0.52 -28.32
N GLU A 802 96.93 -0.56 -27.55
CA GLU A 802 97.88 -1.68 -27.55
C GLU A 802 97.97 -2.32 -28.95
N ALA A 803 96.83 -2.60 -29.58
CA ALA A 803 96.78 -3.18 -30.93
C ALA A 803 97.38 -2.26 -32.00
N GLN A 804 97.12 -0.95 -31.94
CA GLN A 804 97.73 0.04 -32.83
C GLN A 804 99.25 0.15 -32.60
N GLY A 805 99.71 0.03 -31.34
CA GLY A 805 101.13 -0.02 -30.99
C GLY A 805 101.83 -1.22 -31.62
N ILE A 806 101.26 -2.43 -31.45
CA ILE A 806 101.77 -3.66 -32.07
C ILE A 806 101.80 -3.54 -33.59
N PHE A 807 100.74 -3.00 -34.21
CA PHE A 807 100.71 -2.78 -35.66
C PHE A 807 101.82 -1.83 -36.12
N ARG A 808 102.09 -0.76 -35.38
CA ARG A 808 103.17 0.19 -35.67
C ARG A 808 104.53 -0.49 -35.59
N GLU A 809 104.80 -1.24 -34.52
CA GLU A 809 106.03 -2.00 -34.33
C GLU A 809 106.27 -3.00 -35.47
N ARG A 810 105.25 -3.81 -35.82
CA ARG A 810 105.32 -4.75 -36.94
C ARG A 810 105.54 -4.07 -38.29
N LYS A 811 104.97 -2.88 -38.48
CA LYS A 811 105.18 -2.08 -39.68
C LYS A 811 106.61 -1.52 -39.75
N GLU A 812 107.16 -1.08 -38.63
CA GLU A 812 108.56 -0.65 -38.52
C GLU A 812 109.53 -1.81 -38.78
N GLU A 813 109.26 -2.99 -38.21
CA GLU A 813 110.01 -4.23 -38.50
C GLU A 813 109.96 -4.56 -40.00
N LEU A 814 108.77 -4.58 -40.61
CA LEU A 814 108.62 -4.86 -42.04
C LEU A 814 109.40 -3.85 -42.89
N ASN A 815 109.30 -2.55 -42.58
CA ASN A 815 110.02 -1.51 -43.29
C ASN A 815 111.54 -1.68 -43.15
N SER A 816 112.03 -2.11 -41.98
CA SER A 816 113.46 -2.38 -41.77
C SER A 816 113.95 -3.59 -42.57
N LEU A 817 113.12 -4.63 -42.71
CA LEU A 817 113.42 -5.81 -43.52
C LEU A 817 113.35 -5.55 -45.01
N VAL A 818 112.55 -4.58 -45.46
CA VAL A 818 112.48 -4.14 -46.87
C VAL A 818 113.63 -3.20 -47.24
N ALA A 819 114.20 -2.49 -46.26
CA ALA A 819 115.32 -1.57 -46.44
C ALA A 819 116.72 -2.24 -46.35
N ALA A 820 116.79 -3.43 -45.74
CA ALA A 820 117.97 -4.32 -45.74
C ALA A 820 117.97 -5.21 -46.99
#